data_AF-A0A940DJ39-F1
#
_entry.id   AF-A0A940DJ39-F1
#
_cell.length_a   1.000
_cell.length_b   1.000
_cell.length_c   1.000
_cell.angle_alpha   90.00
_cell.angle_beta   90.00
_cell.angle_gamma   90.00
#
_symmetry.space_group_name_H-M   'P 1'
#
loop_
_entity.id
_entity.type
_entity.pdbx_description
1 polymer ?
#
loop_
_entity_poly.entity_id
_entity_poly.type
_entity_poly.pdbx_seq_one_letter_code
_entity_poly.pdbx_strand_id
1 'polypeptide(L)'
;MSRKFDRLILIVMLFAALAAVVALAGCNDDATNADAAERIQVDDTHVYLSPTGDPSTFQLKPIVYPIATASQKVYYKLADTSDKKYLSVNENGVLQANGVLKTDEEGNNLDIIVRIISAATPSVTLDVTVTIETVAVERITFAESTVVVELQDEGVQLNPVFYPSHAITGRNVIYTSQDESVATVDSNGFVQPVGIGKVAIWVTTPRQGAFDTQVEAHVTIDVRYSTLNYRLDLTTDRSTLKQIYGQTETIGFVLSQLDDTCDPSPSVQWFVNTTPIDGVGVKDNKVLNYDPSALPVGEYHIRAVLDNSTQRQELVSETITVYSPLTALTIDVLNNYERFVVDDSVNLLLTYQERVYPPESYVWTIVYTSPEGVKETEVLNRAPAEQGDGTILVPDLSYIFDKVGVYEIKAEAVVKGVASGVFSETVTIEVEERPDGNDVNGVYIDGTRIDGTAYPLVKWYPLPYQTGYTVEVECDGKVTTMTSESHRGYFDSNSVYLPLSAASLDKDFSVRVKSDKYNAWTDWVDYTAGTVRAGAYPYLEEYAGGHNSYISNMRELGDLLNYLAVFRPAELMNAQGQYTLALYIPFRYDDLPEGAYPLSGKDLEYVGTEAQINMYRLFVSAVRAYAESVRISYSIGDCNIGGINRLTIKFETEGAPNKAYGVSSGVTEAPTVTHYAEEGRADGAELPIDAVAETVTVTTSNQLYLAVANGKRPVPVVGSVAEDIYNRVRIILRKINSDDSSDLEKVTAIYDWLSANVIYDYAIAADDPEDPNSYNSFYLEGVFYDGVAVCDGLSKAFVLMCGIEGVSAYRICGTERISGVGHAWNAVLIDGKYYVADTTWSNYKLTLSSESGDTVYEIVSYGNFLISSDEAANSHLTYGEYDIAGGADPGYAYSFEIAPGYDTMVDSDAELIYIVNEYLTGFVSEDTDIWIELAVDDDYLNEKYAEREEGELTGYDVIRRLIAAELQAGYSLRLYNGDGVLFVNLAK
;
A
#
# COMPACT_ATOMS: atom_id res chain seq x y z
N MET A 1 -20.16 7.00 -36.86
CA MET A 1 -20.33 6.02 -37.97
C MET A 1 -19.03 5.99 -38.75
N SER A 2 -18.15 5.06 -38.40
CA SER A 2 -18.13 3.72 -39.00
C SER A 2 -17.50 3.81 -40.40
N ARG A 3 -16.20 3.50 -40.48
CA ARG A 3 -15.71 2.17 -40.86
C ARG A 3 -16.09 1.83 -42.30
N LYS A 4 -15.06 1.60 -43.10
CA LYS A 4 -14.80 0.33 -43.82
C LYS A 4 -13.98 0.67 -45.05
N PHE A 5 -12.67 0.59 -44.92
CA PHE A 5 -11.69 0.12 -45.91
C PHE A 5 -10.34 0.44 -45.29
N ASP A 6 -9.80 -0.53 -44.52
CA ASP A 6 -8.36 -0.75 -44.25
C ASP A 6 -8.17 -1.82 -43.16
N ARG A 7 -8.93 -2.92 -43.30
CA ARG A 7 -8.68 -4.22 -42.65
C ARG A 7 -9.18 -5.32 -43.59
N LEU A 8 -8.40 -5.64 -44.62
CA LEU A 8 -8.29 -7.00 -45.17
C LEU A 8 -7.07 -7.05 -46.11
N ILE A 9 -6.24 -8.08 -45.94
CA ILE A 9 -4.88 -8.28 -46.46
C ILE A 9 -3.83 -7.62 -45.53
N LEU A 10 -3.52 -8.03 -44.29
CA LEU A 10 -3.45 -9.33 -43.60
C LEU A 10 -3.48 -10.58 -44.49
N ILE A 11 -2.30 -11.22 -44.62
CA ILE A 11 -1.93 -12.40 -45.42
C ILE A 11 -1.18 -11.97 -46.70
N VAL A 12 0.17 -11.86 -46.57
CA VAL A 12 1.23 -12.13 -47.57
C VAL A 12 2.59 -11.49 -47.18
N MET A 13 2.70 -10.75 -46.07
CA MET A 13 4.03 -10.41 -45.49
C MET A 13 4.24 -11.03 -44.10
N LEU A 14 3.92 -12.33 -44.03
CA LEU A 14 4.30 -13.27 -42.98
C LEU A 14 5.13 -14.34 -43.70
N PHE A 15 6.45 -14.35 -43.47
CA PHE A 15 7.47 -15.39 -43.69
C PHE A 15 8.82 -14.77 -44.11
N ALA A 16 9.41 -14.01 -43.19
CA ALA A 16 10.86 -13.82 -43.09
C ALA A 16 11.15 -13.40 -41.63
N ALA A 17 11.13 -14.37 -40.72
CA ALA A 17 11.61 -14.21 -39.37
C ALA A 17 12.71 -15.26 -39.11
N LEU A 18 13.58 -14.91 -38.17
CA LEU A 18 14.52 -15.76 -37.42
C LEU A 18 16.00 -15.75 -37.88
N ALA A 19 16.81 -14.88 -37.26
CA ALA A 19 17.78 -15.27 -36.23
C ALA A 19 18.78 -14.14 -35.94
N ALA A 20 18.62 -13.46 -34.79
CA ALA A 20 19.71 -12.83 -34.04
C ALA A 20 19.25 -12.62 -32.59
N VAL A 21 19.69 -13.48 -31.66
CA VAL A 21 19.51 -13.37 -30.20
C VAL A 21 20.81 -13.78 -29.52
N VAL A 22 21.44 -12.81 -28.83
CA VAL A 22 21.99 -12.78 -27.45
C VAL A 22 23.03 -13.82 -26.95
N ALA A 23 24.02 -13.24 -26.23
CA ALA A 23 24.81 -13.71 -25.06
C ALA A 23 26.22 -14.35 -25.20
N LEU A 24 27.20 -13.59 -24.67
CA LEU A 24 28.27 -13.91 -23.69
C LEU A 24 29.07 -15.21 -23.79
N ALA A 25 30.41 -15.06 -23.84
CA ALA A 25 31.39 -15.61 -22.88
C ALA A 25 32.75 -15.78 -23.56
N GLY A 26 33.80 -15.17 -22.98
CA GLY A 26 35.16 -15.57 -23.24
C GLY A 26 35.49 -16.83 -22.44
N CYS A 27 36.01 -17.86 -23.12
CA CYS A 27 37.14 -18.70 -22.70
C CYS A 27 37.39 -19.80 -23.75
N ASN A 28 38.66 -19.90 -24.16
CA ASN A 28 39.37 -21.11 -24.60
C ASN A 28 38.81 -21.96 -25.76
N ASP A 29 39.59 -22.13 -26.84
CA ASP A 29 40.48 -23.30 -27.00
C ASP A 29 40.96 -23.46 -28.46
N ASP A 30 42.21 -23.88 -28.59
CA ASP A 30 42.80 -24.47 -29.79
C ASP A 30 41.94 -25.64 -30.32
N ALA A 31 41.58 -25.64 -31.62
CA ALA A 31 41.07 -26.84 -32.29
C ALA A 31 41.39 -26.89 -33.79
N THR A 32 42.32 -27.79 -34.08
CA THR A 32 42.72 -28.46 -35.32
C THR A 32 41.64 -28.69 -36.40
N ASN A 33 42.01 -28.37 -37.66
CA ASN A 33 41.53 -28.92 -38.95
C ASN A 33 40.32 -29.90 -38.91
N ALA A 34 39.09 -29.40 -38.89
CA ALA A 34 37.87 -30.23 -38.85
C ALA A 34 37.05 -30.27 -40.16
N ASP A 35 37.58 -29.82 -41.31
CA ASP A 35 36.76 -29.59 -42.51
C ASP A 35 36.83 -30.68 -43.61
N ALA A 36 37.68 -31.71 -43.49
CA ALA A 36 37.82 -32.74 -44.53
C ALA A 36 37.07 -34.04 -44.19
N ALA A 37 36.29 -34.58 -45.15
CA ALA A 37 35.73 -35.94 -45.05
C ALA A 37 36.85 -36.99 -45.03
N GLU A 38 36.71 -38.00 -44.17
CA GLU A 38 37.67 -39.10 -44.02
C GLU A 38 37.16 -40.42 -44.63
N ARG A 39 35.87 -40.74 -44.47
CA ARG A 39 35.26 -41.97 -45.00
C ARG A 39 33.76 -41.81 -45.28
N ILE A 40 33.19 -42.71 -46.09
CA ILE A 40 31.75 -42.85 -46.30
C ILE A 40 31.32 -44.22 -45.77
N GLN A 41 30.14 -44.30 -45.16
CA GLN A 41 29.51 -45.54 -44.72
C GLN A 41 28.08 -45.62 -45.26
N VAL A 42 27.60 -46.82 -45.56
CA VAL A 42 26.19 -47.13 -45.87
C VAL A 42 25.74 -48.30 -45.01
N ASP A 43 24.43 -48.49 -44.85
CA ASP A 43 23.86 -49.61 -44.10
C ASP A 43 24.19 -50.96 -44.76
N ASP A 44 24.01 -51.04 -46.09
CA ASP A 44 24.28 -52.25 -46.88
C ASP A 44 25.29 -51.94 -48.00
N THR A 45 26.44 -52.59 -47.95
CA THR A 45 27.43 -52.54 -49.05
C THR A 45 27.13 -53.53 -50.16
N HIS A 46 26.14 -54.41 -49.97
CA HIS A 46 25.63 -55.32 -50.98
C HIS A 46 24.10 -55.26 -51.01
N VAL A 47 23.53 -54.85 -52.13
CA VAL A 47 22.10 -54.63 -52.32
C VAL A 47 21.56 -55.66 -53.32
N TYR A 48 20.48 -56.34 -52.96
CA TYR A 48 19.76 -57.22 -53.87
C TYR A 48 18.50 -56.54 -54.39
N LEU A 49 18.29 -56.58 -55.70
CA LEU A 49 17.12 -56.03 -56.38
C LEU A 49 16.42 -57.09 -57.20
N SER A 50 15.10 -56.95 -57.33
CA SER A 50 14.35 -57.67 -58.37
C SER A 50 14.45 -56.95 -59.72
N PRO A 51 14.30 -57.65 -60.86
CA PRO A 51 14.32 -56.98 -62.16
C PRO A 51 13.13 -56.01 -62.36
N THR A 52 11.99 -56.25 -61.71
CA THR A 52 10.74 -55.48 -61.89
C THR A 52 9.90 -55.41 -60.62
N GLY A 53 8.92 -54.50 -60.55
CA GLY A 53 8.01 -54.36 -59.40
C GLY A 53 8.64 -53.55 -58.26
N ASP A 54 7.92 -53.41 -57.14
CA ASP A 54 8.36 -52.58 -56.00
C ASP A 54 9.80 -52.87 -55.52
N PRO A 55 10.26 -54.14 -55.44
CA PRO A 55 11.62 -54.46 -55.00
C PRO A 55 12.70 -54.24 -56.07
N SER A 56 12.36 -53.59 -57.19
CA SER A 56 13.34 -53.21 -58.22
C SER A 56 14.05 -51.89 -57.91
N THR A 57 13.68 -51.24 -56.81
CA THR A 57 14.28 -50.01 -56.32
C THR A 57 14.91 -50.16 -54.95
N PHE A 58 15.98 -49.42 -54.70
CA PHE A 58 16.60 -49.32 -53.37
C PHE A 58 17.22 -47.94 -53.17
N GLN A 59 16.98 -47.32 -52.02
CA GLN A 59 17.54 -46.01 -51.68
C GLN A 59 18.82 -46.18 -50.86
N LEU A 60 19.94 -45.74 -51.41
CA LEU A 60 21.19 -45.66 -50.65
C LEU A 60 21.11 -44.52 -49.62
N LYS A 61 21.59 -44.76 -48.40
CA LYS A 61 21.65 -43.76 -47.33
C LYS A 61 23.08 -43.60 -46.81
N PRO A 62 23.98 -42.96 -47.58
CA PRO A 62 25.36 -42.79 -47.15
C PRO A 62 25.49 -41.72 -46.06
N ILE A 63 26.40 -41.98 -45.13
CA ILE A 63 26.82 -41.07 -44.07
C ILE A 63 28.31 -40.78 -44.26
N VAL A 64 28.68 -39.50 -44.26
CA VAL A 64 30.08 -39.06 -44.39
C VAL A 64 30.65 -38.83 -43.00
N TYR A 65 31.80 -39.42 -42.70
CA TYR A 65 32.48 -39.26 -41.41
C TYR A 65 33.74 -38.40 -41.54
N PRO A 66 34.03 -37.58 -40.51
CA PRO A 66 33.23 -37.36 -39.29
C PRO A 66 31.86 -36.71 -39.60
N ILE A 67 30.82 -36.97 -38.80
CA ILE A 67 29.47 -36.41 -39.03
C ILE A 67 29.51 -34.87 -39.11
N ALA A 68 30.43 -34.26 -38.38
CA ALA A 68 30.70 -32.82 -38.36
C ALA A 68 31.42 -32.28 -39.61
N THR A 69 31.70 -33.10 -40.64
CA THR A 69 32.35 -32.65 -41.88
C THR A 69 31.56 -31.51 -42.54
N ALA A 70 32.26 -30.55 -43.15
CA ALA A 70 31.71 -29.38 -43.85
C ALA A 70 30.59 -29.68 -44.88
N SER A 71 30.53 -30.89 -45.43
CA SER A 71 29.39 -31.35 -46.21
C SER A 71 29.15 -32.85 -46.09
N GLN A 72 27.90 -33.23 -45.80
CA GLN A 72 27.41 -34.60 -45.87
C GLN A 72 26.97 -35.02 -47.29
N LYS A 73 27.12 -34.14 -48.29
CA LYS A 73 26.71 -34.41 -49.67
C LYS A 73 27.64 -35.43 -50.33
N VAL A 74 27.07 -36.31 -51.15
CA VAL A 74 27.81 -37.28 -51.97
C VAL A 74 27.33 -37.25 -53.42
N TYR A 75 28.14 -37.83 -54.31
CA TYR A 75 27.83 -38.07 -55.72
C TYR A 75 27.89 -39.56 -56.05
N TYR A 76 27.01 -40.01 -56.93
CA TYR A 76 26.90 -41.41 -57.35
C TYR A 76 27.31 -41.58 -58.81
N LYS A 77 28.00 -42.67 -59.13
CA LYS A 77 28.23 -43.09 -60.51
C LYS A 77 28.37 -44.61 -60.61
N LEU A 78 28.01 -45.17 -61.75
CA LEU A 78 28.39 -46.54 -62.08
C LEU A 78 29.90 -46.62 -62.31
N ALA A 79 30.55 -47.65 -61.75
CA ALA A 79 31.98 -47.87 -61.97
C ALA A 79 32.27 -48.23 -63.44
N ASP A 80 31.42 -49.05 -64.05
CA ASP A 80 31.38 -49.27 -65.50
C ASP A 80 30.14 -48.62 -66.11
N THR A 81 30.35 -47.62 -66.98
CA THR A 81 29.27 -46.93 -67.68
C THR A 81 28.47 -47.84 -68.64
N SER A 82 28.99 -49.02 -69.00
CA SER A 82 28.28 -50.01 -69.81
C SER A 82 27.12 -50.67 -69.05
N ASP A 83 27.18 -50.67 -67.70
CA ASP A 83 26.17 -51.29 -66.83
C ASP A 83 24.86 -50.49 -66.75
N LYS A 84 24.81 -49.29 -67.32
CA LYS A 84 23.61 -48.44 -67.37
C LYS A 84 22.39 -49.12 -68.01
N LYS A 85 22.60 -50.19 -68.80
CA LYS A 85 21.51 -51.00 -69.38
C LYS A 85 20.79 -51.88 -68.35
N TYR A 86 21.44 -52.19 -67.23
CA TYR A 86 20.92 -53.08 -66.19
C TYR A 86 20.44 -52.30 -64.96
N LEU A 87 21.17 -51.27 -64.56
CA LEU A 87 20.92 -50.49 -63.36
C LEU A 87 21.06 -48.99 -63.65
N SER A 88 20.18 -48.18 -63.07
CA SER A 88 20.34 -46.73 -63.02
C SER A 88 20.47 -46.26 -61.57
N VAL A 89 21.24 -45.18 -61.37
CA VAL A 89 21.34 -44.48 -60.09
C VAL A 89 21.08 -42.99 -60.32
N ASN A 90 20.15 -42.40 -59.58
CA ASN A 90 19.85 -40.98 -59.70
C ASN A 90 20.71 -40.12 -58.74
N GLU A 91 20.58 -38.79 -58.83
CA GLU A 91 21.37 -37.85 -58.03
C GLU A 91 21.14 -37.96 -56.51
N ASN A 92 20.00 -38.52 -56.11
CA ASN A 92 19.65 -38.72 -54.71
C ASN A 92 20.05 -40.11 -54.19
N GLY A 93 20.68 -40.96 -55.00
CA GLY A 93 21.14 -42.30 -54.60
C GLY A 93 20.08 -43.40 -54.67
N VAL A 94 18.97 -43.17 -55.38
CA VAL A 94 18.00 -44.24 -55.68
C VAL A 94 18.57 -45.12 -56.80
N LEU A 95 18.73 -46.40 -56.49
CA LEU A 95 19.02 -47.46 -57.43
C LEU A 95 17.72 -47.97 -58.04
N GLN A 96 17.69 -48.16 -59.36
CA GLN A 96 16.56 -48.71 -60.10
C GLN A 96 17.06 -49.74 -61.10
N ALA A 97 16.61 -50.99 -60.96
CA ALA A 97 16.83 -52.04 -61.95
C ALA A 97 16.01 -51.74 -63.22
N ASN A 98 16.60 -51.96 -64.39
CA ASN A 98 16.01 -51.59 -65.68
C ASN A 98 15.30 -52.77 -66.38
N GLY A 99 14.84 -53.78 -65.64
CA GLY A 99 14.11 -54.92 -66.19
C GLY A 99 14.98 -56.01 -66.85
N VAL A 100 16.31 -55.91 -66.78
CA VAL A 100 17.24 -56.85 -67.43
C VAL A 100 18.26 -57.36 -66.42
N LEU A 101 18.49 -58.68 -66.40
CA LEU A 101 19.52 -59.32 -65.57
C LEU A 101 20.92 -59.15 -66.19
N LYS A 102 21.93 -58.94 -65.34
CA LYS A 102 23.35 -58.99 -65.74
C LYS A 102 23.87 -60.37 -65.38
N THR A 103 24.24 -61.17 -66.37
CA THR A 103 24.74 -62.54 -66.16
C THR A 103 26.01 -62.81 -66.95
N ASP A 104 26.78 -63.80 -66.52
CA ASP A 104 27.90 -64.36 -67.30
C ASP A 104 27.40 -65.30 -68.41
N GLU A 105 28.34 -65.92 -69.15
CA GLU A 105 28.04 -66.86 -70.23
C GLU A 105 27.37 -68.17 -69.73
N GLU A 106 27.45 -68.46 -68.43
CA GLU A 106 26.85 -69.63 -67.79
C GLU A 106 25.47 -69.33 -67.17
N GLY A 107 25.07 -68.06 -67.15
CA GLY A 107 23.78 -67.60 -66.60
C GLY A 107 23.82 -67.25 -65.11
N ASN A 108 25.00 -67.15 -64.48
CA ASN A 108 25.13 -66.70 -63.10
C ASN A 108 24.99 -65.18 -63.03
N ASN A 109 24.32 -64.67 -61.98
CA ASN A 109 24.17 -63.23 -61.77
C ASN A 109 25.54 -62.58 -61.54
N LEU A 110 25.77 -61.45 -62.20
CA LEU A 110 26.98 -60.65 -62.08
C LEU A 110 26.68 -59.34 -61.37
N ASP A 111 27.59 -58.99 -60.47
CA ASP A 111 27.56 -57.76 -59.69
C ASP A 111 27.67 -56.49 -60.56
N ILE A 112 26.96 -55.44 -60.13
CA ILE A 112 27.07 -54.08 -60.64
C ILE A 112 27.62 -53.19 -59.53
N ILE A 113 28.66 -52.40 -59.83
CA ILE A 113 29.32 -51.56 -58.83
C ILE A 113 28.86 -50.10 -58.97
N VAL A 114 28.27 -49.57 -57.90
CA VAL A 114 27.92 -48.15 -57.75
C VAL A 114 28.94 -47.49 -56.84
N ARG A 115 29.66 -46.50 -57.36
CA ARG A 115 30.64 -45.70 -56.60
C ARG A 115 30.01 -44.44 -56.04
N ILE A 116 30.11 -44.27 -54.74
CA ILE A 116 29.74 -43.09 -53.96
C ILE A 116 31.01 -42.25 -53.71
N ILE A 117 30.93 -40.94 -53.91
CA ILE A 117 32.06 -40.01 -53.81
C ILE A 117 31.68 -38.86 -52.89
N SER A 118 32.50 -38.53 -51.89
CA SER A 118 32.24 -37.39 -51.01
C SER A 118 32.35 -36.07 -51.76
N ALA A 119 31.40 -35.15 -51.54
CA ALA A 119 31.46 -33.80 -52.08
C ALA A 119 32.47 -32.92 -51.33
N ALA A 120 32.67 -33.15 -50.03
CA ALA A 120 33.65 -32.42 -49.21
C ALA A 120 35.09 -32.81 -49.55
N THR A 121 35.35 -34.10 -49.79
CA THR A 121 36.69 -34.61 -50.17
C THR A 121 36.57 -35.64 -51.32
N PRO A 122 36.67 -35.24 -52.60
CA PRO A 122 36.44 -36.13 -53.75
C PRO A 122 37.36 -37.36 -53.89
N SER A 123 38.46 -37.42 -53.14
CA SER A 123 39.32 -38.62 -53.05
C SER A 123 38.76 -39.70 -52.12
N VAL A 124 37.78 -39.38 -51.28
CA VAL A 124 37.08 -40.34 -50.40
C VAL A 124 35.90 -40.94 -51.16
N THR A 125 35.93 -42.25 -51.39
CA THR A 125 34.91 -42.98 -52.15
C THR A 125 34.56 -44.32 -51.50
N LEU A 126 33.33 -44.80 -51.71
CA LEU A 126 32.85 -46.13 -51.30
C LEU A 126 32.16 -46.83 -52.47
N ASP A 127 32.45 -48.11 -52.68
CA ASP A 127 31.78 -48.93 -53.70
C ASP A 127 30.69 -49.79 -53.05
N VAL A 128 29.49 -49.75 -53.61
CA VAL A 128 28.35 -50.60 -53.25
C VAL A 128 28.10 -51.58 -54.38
N THR A 129 27.99 -52.85 -54.01
CA THR A 129 27.69 -53.96 -54.92
C THR A 129 26.19 -54.14 -55.05
N VAL A 130 25.69 -54.33 -56.27
CA VAL A 130 24.28 -54.53 -56.55
C VAL A 130 24.10 -55.80 -57.38
N THR A 131 23.30 -56.73 -56.87
CA THR A 131 22.89 -57.97 -57.55
C THR A 131 21.42 -57.86 -57.94
N ILE A 132 21.10 -58.10 -59.21
CA ILE A 132 19.71 -58.14 -59.68
C ILE A 132 19.34 -59.60 -59.92
N GLU A 133 18.30 -60.10 -59.25
CA GLU A 133 17.88 -61.51 -59.33
C GLU A 133 16.37 -61.72 -59.14
N THR A 134 15.89 -62.94 -59.42
CA THR A 134 14.47 -63.31 -59.31
C THR A 134 14.30 -64.41 -58.25
N VAL A 135 13.71 -64.07 -57.10
CA VAL A 135 13.45 -65.00 -55.98
C VAL A 135 12.00 -64.96 -55.49
N ALA A 136 11.57 -66.00 -54.76
CA ALA A 136 10.21 -66.14 -54.21
C ALA A 136 10.16 -65.82 -52.70
N VAL A 137 8.98 -65.48 -52.18
CA VAL A 137 8.76 -65.24 -50.74
C VAL A 137 8.90 -66.55 -49.97
N GLU A 138 9.77 -66.55 -48.96
CA GLU A 138 10.03 -67.68 -48.07
C GLU A 138 9.37 -67.50 -46.69
N ARG A 139 9.21 -66.25 -46.24
CA ARG A 139 8.65 -65.93 -44.92
C ARG A 139 7.93 -64.57 -44.93
N ILE A 140 6.82 -64.49 -44.18
CA ILE A 140 6.09 -63.26 -43.90
C ILE A 140 6.19 -62.97 -42.39
N THR A 141 6.39 -61.71 -42.03
CA THR A 141 6.31 -61.25 -40.63
C THR A 141 5.56 -59.94 -40.51
N PHE A 142 5.06 -59.63 -39.32
CA PHE A 142 4.55 -58.31 -38.95
C PHE A 142 5.52 -57.62 -38.01
N ALA A 143 5.50 -56.28 -37.99
CA ALA A 143 6.27 -55.50 -37.03
C ALA A 143 5.85 -55.80 -35.58
N GLU A 144 4.54 -55.99 -35.36
CA GLU A 144 3.94 -56.31 -34.07
C GLU A 144 3.16 -57.62 -34.15
N SER A 145 3.24 -58.45 -33.11
CA SER A 145 2.45 -59.69 -32.99
C SER A 145 1.03 -59.45 -32.46
N THR A 146 0.78 -58.26 -31.88
CA THR A 146 -0.53 -57.82 -31.39
C THR A 146 -0.68 -56.33 -31.63
N VAL A 147 -1.79 -55.92 -32.23
CA VAL A 147 -2.18 -54.52 -32.46
C VAL A 147 -3.42 -54.23 -31.62
N VAL A 148 -3.38 -53.16 -30.82
CA VAL A 148 -4.52 -52.71 -30.01
C VAL A 148 -5.27 -51.62 -30.76
N VAL A 149 -6.60 -51.73 -30.83
CA VAL A 149 -7.47 -50.77 -31.52
C VAL A 149 -8.65 -50.44 -30.62
N GLU A 150 -9.15 -49.20 -30.66
CA GLU A 150 -10.34 -48.82 -29.89
C GLU A 150 -11.62 -49.13 -30.67
N LEU A 151 -12.71 -49.49 -29.98
CA LEU A 151 -13.94 -49.97 -30.62
C LEU A 151 -14.55 -48.97 -31.63
N GLN A 152 -14.34 -47.67 -31.42
CA GLN A 152 -14.85 -46.59 -32.27
C GLN A 152 -13.77 -45.98 -33.19
N ASP A 153 -12.59 -46.59 -33.26
CA ASP A 153 -11.51 -46.13 -34.14
C ASP A 153 -11.81 -46.43 -35.62
N GLU A 154 -11.22 -45.64 -36.53
CA GLU A 154 -11.42 -45.78 -37.98
C GLU A 154 -10.84 -47.08 -38.55
N GLY A 155 -9.99 -47.78 -37.80
CA GLY A 155 -9.37 -49.05 -38.18
C GLY A 155 -7.87 -48.95 -38.44
N VAL A 156 -7.23 -50.09 -38.72
CA VAL A 156 -5.77 -50.18 -38.86
C VAL A 156 -5.34 -50.92 -40.13
N GLN A 157 -4.36 -50.37 -40.84
CA GLN A 157 -3.77 -51.00 -42.02
C GLN A 157 -2.67 -52.00 -41.63
N LEU A 158 -2.80 -53.26 -42.04
CA LEU A 158 -1.76 -54.26 -41.88
C LEU A 158 -0.71 -54.16 -42.98
N ASN A 159 0.56 -54.15 -42.60
CA ASN A 159 1.71 -54.06 -43.50
C ASN A 159 2.64 -55.28 -43.33
N PRO A 160 2.42 -56.39 -44.05
CA PRO A 160 3.27 -57.57 -43.96
C PRO A 160 4.65 -57.31 -44.57
N VAL A 161 5.69 -57.80 -43.92
CA VAL A 161 7.09 -57.75 -44.39
C VAL A 161 7.47 -59.09 -45.00
N PHE A 162 7.93 -59.07 -46.25
CA PHE A 162 8.30 -60.26 -47.02
C PHE A 162 9.81 -60.52 -46.98
N TYR A 163 10.20 -61.78 -46.80
CA TYR A 163 11.59 -62.23 -46.82
C TYR A 163 11.82 -63.32 -47.89
N PRO A 164 12.91 -63.26 -48.66
CA PRO A 164 13.84 -62.13 -48.76
C PRO A 164 13.16 -60.86 -49.31
N SER A 165 13.68 -59.68 -48.96
CA SER A 165 13.01 -58.38 -49.22
C SER A 165 12.91 -58.02 -50.71
N HIS A 166 13.67 -58.68 -51.58
CA HIS A 166 13.62 -58.55 -53.04
C HIS A 166 12.83 -59.66 -53.74
N ALA A 167 12.15 -60.54 -52.99
CA ALA A 167 11.27 -61.54 -53.58
C ALA A 167 10.18 -60.90 -54.43
N ILE A 168 10.00 -61.36 -55.67
CA ILE A 168 8.99 -60.82 -56.60
C ILE A 168 7.77 -61.74 -56.71
N THR A 169 7.95 -63.04 -56.49
CA THR A 169 6.89 -64.04 -56.55
C THR A 169 6.32 -64.28 -55.15
N GLY A 170 4.99 -64.23 -55.00
CA GLY A 170 4.29 -64.55 -53.74
C GLY A 170 3.80 -63.35 -52.91
N ARG A 171 3.89 -62.11 -53.41
CA ARG A 171 3.47 -60.90 -52.67
C ARG A 171 1.97 -60.59 -52.69
N ASN A 172 1.20 -61.15 -53.62
CA ASN A 172 -0.25 -60.95 -53.71
C ASN A 172 -1.00 -61.83 -52.70
N VAL A 173 -0.86 -61.50 -51.41
CA VAL A 173 -1.39 -62.28 -50.28
C VAL A 173 -2.92 -62.17 -50.13
N ILE A 174 -3.50 -63.10 -49.37
CA ILE A 174 -4.92 -63.14 -48.99
C ILE A 174 -5.03 -62.91 -47.48
N TYR A 175 -5.92 -62.02 -47.07
CA TYR A 175 -6.22 -61.70 -45.67
C TYR A 175 -7.50 -62.42 -45.20
N THR A 176 -7.55 -62.88 -43.94
CA THR A 176 -8.75 -63.52 -43.37
C THR A 176 -8.86 -63.25 -41.87
N SER A 177 -10.03 -62.79 -41.40
CA SER A 177 -10.34 -62.69 -39.97
C SER A 177 -10.87 -64.00 -39.41
N GLN A 178 -10.43 -64.39 -38.22
CA GLN A 178 -10.95 -65.58 -37.52
C GLN A 178 -12.29 -65.34 -36.81
N ASP A 179 -12.64 -64.09 -36.52
CA ASP A 179 -13.89 -63.68 -35.87
C ASP A 179 -14.28 -62.25 -36.28
N GLU A 180 -15.16 -62.15 -37.27
CA GLU A 180 -15.66 -60.87 -37.78
C GLU A 180 -16.57 -60.13 -36.80
N SER A 181 -17.03 -60.77 -35.71
CA SER A 181 -17.78 -60.06 -34.66
C SER A 181 -16.89 -59.19 -33.76
N VAL A 182 -15.57 -59.42 -33.80
CA VAL A 182 -14.55 -58.63 -33.10
C VAL A 182 -13.88 -57.63 -34.06
N ALA A 183 -13.39 -58.09 -35.21
CA ALA A 183 -12.84 -57.21 -36.24
C ALA A 183 -12.91 -57.83 -37.65
N THR A 184 -13.16 -57.01 -38.67
CA THR A 184 -13.19 -57.42 -40.09
C THR A 184 -11.91 -56.99 -40.80
N VAL A 185 -11.53 -57.65 -41.91
CA VAL A 185 -10.37 -57.26 -42.73
C VAL A 185 -10.73 -57.26 -44.22
N ASP A 186 -10.31 -56.24 -44.95
CA ASP A 186 -10.55 -56.13 -46.40
C ASP A 186 -9.44 -56.84 -47.24
N SER A 187 -9.59 -56.82 -48.57
CA SER A 187 -8.62 -57.45 -49.48
C SER A 187 -7.25 -56.77 -49.51
N ASN A 188 -7.13 -55.54 -49.00
CA ASN A 188 -5.88 -54.79 -48.93
C ASN A 188 -5.23 -54.90 -47.55
N GLY A 189 -5.84 -55.61 -46.60
CA GLY A 189 -5.35 -55.76 -45.24
C GLY A 189 -5.75 -54.63 -44.28
N PHE A 190 -6.76 -53.82 -44.61
CA PHE A 190 -7.32 -52.84 -43.69
C PHE A 190 -8.30 -53.51 -42.73
N VAL A 191 -8.09 -53.34 -41.42
CA VAL A 191 -8.84 -53.99 -40.34
C VAL A 191 -9.77 -53.00 -39.66
N GLN A 192 -11.07 -53.31 -39.58
CA GLN A 192 -12.06 -52.48 -38.87
C GLN A 192 -12.48 -53.15 -37.54
N PRO A 193 -12.44 -52.43 -36.40
CA PRO A 193 -13.02 -52.92 -35.14
C PRO A 193 -14.55 -53.02 -35.22
N VAL A 194 -15.12 -54.07 -34.60
CA VAL A 194 -16.57 -54.34 -34.59
C VAL A 194 -17.09 -54.61 -33.18
N GLY A 195 -16.30 -55.31 -32.35
CA GLY A 195 -16.68 -55.68 -30.99
C GLY A 195 -15.46 -55.86 -30.08
N ILE A 196 -15.64 -55.66 -28.78
CA ILE A 196 -14.57 -55.83 -27.78
C ILE A 196 -14.10 -57.28 -27.76
N GLY A 197 -12.79 -57.51 -27.85
CA GLY A 197 -12.23 -58.86 -27.84
C GLY A 197 -10.88 -58.96 -28.56
N LYS A 198 -10.34 -60.18 -28.63
CA LYS A 198 -9.11 -60.48 -29.36
C LYS A 198 -9.37 -61.43 -30.52
N VAL A 199 -8.88 -61.11 -31.70
CA VAL A 199 -9.03 -61.94 -32.91
C VAL A 199 -7.73 -62.01 -33.71
N ALA A 200 -7.44 -63.15 -34.33
CA ALA A 200 -6.29 -63.28 -35.22
C ALA A 200 -6.68 -62.97 -36.68
N ILE A 201 -5.89 -62.14 -37.36
CA ILE A 201 -5.96 -61.92 -38.80
C ILE A 201 -4.82 -62.70 -39.47
N TRP A 202 -5.16 -63.59 -40.40
CA TRP A 202 -4.20 -64.43 -41.14
C TRP A 202 -3.87 -63.83 -42.51
N VAL A 203 -2.62 -64.00 -42.93
CA VAL A 203 -2.10 -63.57 -44.23
C VAL A 203 -1.38 -64.73 -44.89
N THR A 204 -1.79 -65.06 -46.11
CA THR A 204 -1.38 -66.28 -46.81
C THR A 204 -1.00 -66.00 -48.27
N THR A 205 0.10 -66.58 -48.75
CA THR A 205 0.50 -66.47 -50.17
C THR A 205 -0.35 -67.39 -51.09
N PRO A 206 -0.63 -66.99 -52.33
CA PRO A 206 -1.30 -67.84 -53.32
C PRO A 206 -0.33 -68.88 -53.90
N ARG A 207 -0.82 -70.08 -54.22
CA ARG A 207 -0.01 -71.16 -54.83
C ARG A 207 0.31 -70.82 -56.30
N GLN A 208 1.60 -70.75 -56.67
CA GLN A 208 2.04 -70.47 -58.05
C GLN A 208 3.23 -71.35 -58.49
N GLY A 209 3.00 -72.25 -59.45
CA GLY A 209 4.06 -72.88 -60.28
C GLY A 209 5.13 -73.66 -59.50
N ALA A 210 6.38 -73.65 -60.01
CA ALA A 210 7.49 -74.52 -59.59
C ALA A 210 8.07 -74.27 -58.17
N PHE A 211 7.40 -73.48 -57.33
CA PHE A 211 7.79 -73.16 -55.95
C PHE A 211 6.62 -73.45 -54.99
N ASP A 212 6.29 -74.74 -54.84
CA ASP A 212 5.01 -75.27 -54.32
C ASP A 212 4.78 -75.17 -52.79
N THR A 213 5.32 -74.14 -52.12
CA THR A 213 5.15 -73.93 -50.66
C THR A 213 4.37 -72.67 -50.35
N GLN A 214 3.28 -72.83 -49.59
CA GLN A 214 2.43 -71.75 -49.10
C GLN A 214 3.07 -71.15 -47.83
N VAL A 215 3.16 -69.82 -47.77
CA VAL A 215 3.73 -69.09 -46.63
C VAL A 215 2.59 -68.37 -45.92
N GLU A 216 2.53 -68.52 -44.58
CA GLU A 216 1.45 -68.01 -43.74
C GLU A 216 2.01 -67.26 -42.52
N ALA A 217 1.32 -66.21 -42.11
CA ALA A 217 1.57 -65.46 -40.88
C ALA A 217 0.25 -64.94 -40.31
N HIS A 218 0.23 -64.58 -39.02
CA HIS A 218 -0.93 -63.92 -38.40
C HIS A 218 -0.50 -62.80 -37.46
N VAL A 219 -1.45 -61.89 -37.19
CA VAL A 219 -1.36 -60.83 -36.18
C VAL A 219 -2.62 -60.85 -35.32
N THR A 220 -2.49 -60.60 -34.02
CA THR A 220 -3.64 -60.49 -33.11
C THR A 220 -4.15 -59.06 -33.07
N ILE A 221 -5.44 -58.84 -33.21
CA ILE A 221 -6.12 -57.55 -33.04
C ILE A 221 -6.85 -57.59 -31.69
N ASP A 222 -6.58 -56.62 -30.82
CA ASP A 222 -7.14 -56.50 -29.47
C ASP A 222 -8.00 -55.24 -29.39
N VAL A 223 -9.32 -55.39 -29.51
CA VAL A 223 -10.28 -54.28 -29.54
C VAL A 223 -10.74 -53.95 -28.12
N ARG A 224 -10.58 -52.69 -27.69
CA ARG A 224 -10.89 -52.22 -26.32
C ARG A 224 -11.70 -50.92 -26.32
N TYR A 225 -12.25 -50.54 -25.15
CA TYR A 225 -12.78 -49.18 -24.95
C TYR A 225 -11.63 -48.18 -24.80
N SER A 226 -11.89 -46.92 -25.14
CA SER A 226 -11.01 -45.81 -24.78
C SER A 226 -10.94 -45.65 -23.26
N THR A 227 -10.02 -44.81 -22.77
CA THR A 227 -9.86 -44.55 -21.33
C THR A 227 -11.12 -43.97 -20.70
N LEU A 228 -11.53 -44.49 -19.54
CA LEU A 228 -12.60 -43.92 -18.71
C LEU A 228 -12.43 -42.40 -18.56
N ASN A 229 -13.46 -41.64 -18.95
CA ASN A 229 -13.45 -40.18 -18.94
C ASN A 229 -14.77 -39.62 -18.37
N TYR A 230 -14.88 -39.64 -17.05
CA TYR A 230 -15.99 -39.06 -16.30
C TYR A 230 -15.56 -37.81 -15.52
N ARG A 231 -16.54 -36.97 -15.18
CA ARG A 231 -16.41 -35.82 -14.27
C ARG A 231 -17.37 -35.98 -13.09
N LEU A 232 -16.93 -35.53 -11.92
CA LEU A 232 -17.75 -35.44 -10.72
C LEU A 232 -18.31 -34.02 -10.59
N ASP A 233 -19.63 -33.89 -10.59
CA ASP A 233 -20.34 -32.61 -10.51
C ASP A 233 -21.13 -32.51 -9.19
N LEU A 234 -21.11 -31.33 -8.56
CA LEU A 234 -21.98 -30.98 -7.44
C LEU A 234 -23.38 -30.60 -7.97
N THR A 235 -24.43 -31.11 -7.32
CA THR A 235 -25.84 -30.85 -7.71
C THR A 235 -26.61 -30.00 -6.69
N THR A 236 -26.06 -29.84 -5.49
CA THR A 236 -26.55 -28.91 -4.46
C THR A 236 -25.80 -27.57 -4.52
N ASP A 237 -26.26 -26.57 -3.75
CA ASP A 237 -25.56 -25.30 -3.65
C ASP A 237 -24.16 -25.48 -3.04
N ARG A 238 -23.17 -24.70 -3.49
CA ARG A 238 -21.79 -24.82 -3.02
C ARG A 238 -21.63 -24.57 -1.52
N SER A 239 -22.53 -23.78 -0.91
CA SER A 239 -22.61 -23.59 0.55
C SER A 239 -22.84 -24.91 1.33
N THR A 240 -23.45 -25.92 0.69
CA THR A 240 -23.64 -27.25 1.30
C THR A 240 -22.33 -28.03 1.47
N LEU A 241 -21.20 -27.58 0.91
CA LEU A 241 -19.89 -28.15 1.24
C LEU A 241 -19.40 -27.73 2.63
N LYS A 242 -20.01 -26.70 3.23
CA LYS A 242 -19.70 -26.23 4.58
C LYS A 242 -20.81 -26.66 5.55
N GLN A 243 -20.45 -27.47 6.55
CA GLN A 243 -21.38 -28.16 7.44
C GLN A 243 -21.08 -27.83 8.91
N ILE A 244 -22.10 -27.80 9.76
CA ILE A 244 -21.92 -27.64 11.21
C ILE A 244 -22.19 -28.99 11.86
N TYR A 245 -21.27 -29.43 12.72
CA TYR A 245 -21.43 -30.70 13.43
C TYR A 245 -22.77 -30.74 14.19
N GLY A 246 -23.63 -31.73 13.86
CA GLY A 246 -24.97 -31.88 14.42
C GLY A 246 -26.09 -31.07 13.75
N GLN A 247 -25.77 -30.20 12.79
CA GLN A 247 -26.74 -29.45 11.97
C GLN A 247 -26.33 -29.55 10.49
N THR A 248 -26.64 -30.69 9.87
CA THR A 248 -26.14 -31.03 8.53
C THR A 248 -27.21 -31.06 7.45
N GLU A 249 -26.80 -30.75 6.23
CA GLU A 249 -27.61 -30.86 5.00
C GLU A 249 -27.06 -31.94 4.07
N THR A 250 -27.94 -32.58 3.29
CA THR A 250 -27.54 -33.57 2.28
C THR A 250 -26.78 -32.90 1.12
N ILE A 251 -25.67 -33.51 0.71
CA ILE A 251 -24.82 -33.02 -0.40
C ILE A 251 -25.01 -33.94 -1.60
N GLY A 252 -25.38 -33.38 -2.76
CA GLY A 252 -25.68 -34.16 -3.96
C GLY A 252 -24.55 -34.14 -4.98
N PHE A 253 -24.16 -35.31 -5.49
CA PHE A 253 -23.13 -35.50 -6.51
C PHE A 253 -23.62 -36.32 -7.69
N VAL A 254 -23.10 -36.04 -8.89
CA VAL A 254 -23.36 -36.83 -10.11
C VAL A 254 -22.11 -37.06 -10.96
N LEU A 255 -22.01 -38.24 -11.55
CA LEU A 255 -20.97 -38.62 -12.51
C LEU A 255 -21.44 -38.40 -13.95
N SER A 256 -20.81 -37.44 -14.63
CA SER A 256 -21.08 -37.07 -16.01
C SER A 256 -20.05 -37.71 -16.95
N GLN A 257 -20.50 -38.50 -17.92
CA GLN A 257 -19.63 -39.06 -18.97
C GLN A 257 -19.21 -37.94 -19.94
N LEU A 258 -17.91 -37.79 -20.16
CA LEU A 258 -17.35 -36.75 -21.04
C LEU A 258 -16.97 -37.25 -22.44
N ASP A 259 -16.81 -38.57 -22.60
CA ASP A 259 -16.42 -39.23 -23.84
C ASP A 259 -17.38 -40.40 -24.13
N ASP A 260 -18.06 -40.37 -25.27
CA ASP A 260 -19.04 -41.40 -25.67
C ASP A 260 -18.38 -42.69 -26.20
N THR A 261 -17.06 -42.71 -26.38
CA THR A 261 -16.28 -43.88 -26.79
C THR A 261 -15.77 -44.72 -25.61
N CYS A 262 -15.76 -44.16 -24.39
CA CYS A 262 -15.35 -44.88 -23.18
C CYS A 262 -16.50 -45.75 -22.64
N ASP A 263 -16.18 -46.66 -21.71
CA ASP A 263 -17.18 -47.59 -21.15
C ASP A 263 -18.40 -46.83 -20.56
N PRO A 264 -19.62 -47.05 -21.08
CA PRO A 264 -20.81 -46.35 -20.63
C PRO A 264 -21.35 -46.88 -19.29
N SER A 265 -20.87 -48.04 -18.82
CA SER A 265 -21.35 -48.71 -17.60
C SER A 265 -20.20 -49.29 -16.75
N PRO A 266 -19.22 -48.46 -16.33
CA PRO A 266 -18.22 -48.90 -15.37
C PRO A 266 -18.88 -49.23 -14.04
N SER A 267 -18.28 -50.12 -13.26
CA SER A 267 -18.66 -50.30 -11.86
C SER A 267 -18.30 -49.05 -11.07
N VAL A 268 -19.17 -48.62 -10.16
CA VAL A 268 -19.00 -47.38 -9.39
C VAL A 268 -19.04 -47.69 -7.90
N GLN A 269 -18.00 -47.27 -7.19
CA GLN A 269 -17.93 -47.30 -5.73
C GLN A 269 -17.65 -45.90 -5.18
N TRP A 270 -18.48 -45.46 -4.25
CA TRP A 270 -18.33 -44.17 -3.58
C TRP A 270 -17.62 -44.32 -2.23
N PHE A 271 -16.83 -43.32 -1.87
CA PHE A 271 -16.11 -43.23 -0.61
C PHE A 271 -16.26 -41.83 -0.03
N VAL A 272 -16.21 -41.74 1.30
CA VAL A 272 -15.84 -40.52 2.00
C VAL A 272 -14.40 -40.68 2.49
N ASN A 273 -13.50 -39.83 1.99
CA ASN A 273 -12.05 -40.03 2.04
C ASN A 273 -11.68 -41.45 1.57
N THR A 274 -11.32 -42.33 2.51
CA THR A 274 -10.94 -43.72 2.26
C THR A 274 -12.00 -44.74 2.69
N THR A 275 -13.09 -44.29 3.32
CA THR A 275 -14.14 -45.16 3.87
C THR A 275 -15.25 -45.39 2.82
N PRO A 276 -15.58 -46.64 2.46
CA PRO A 276 -16.68 -46.93 1.52
C PRO A 276 -18.03 -46.43 2.02
N ILE A 277 -18.87 -45.95 1.10
CA ILE A 277 -20.25 -45.54 1.38
C ILE A 277 -21.19 -46.69 0.96
N ASP A 278 -21.54 -47.56 1.91
CA ASP A 278 -22.26 -48.82 1.64
C ASP A 278 -23.80 -48.71 1.78
N GLY A 279 -24.38 -47.67 1.16
CA GLY A 279 -25.83 -47.46 1.14
C GLY A 279 -26.56 -48.36 0.13
N VAL A 280 -27.79 -48.78 0.46
CA VAL A 280 -28.66 -49.50 -0.49
C VAL A 280 -28.92 -48.61 -1.72
N GLY A 281 -28.51 -49.07 -2.90
CA GLY A 281 -28.68 -48.32 -4.16
C GLY A 281 -27.58 -47.30 -4.49
N VAL A 282 -26.47 -47.29 -3.73
CA VAL A 282 -25.30 -46.42 -3.97
C VAL A 282 -24.29 -47.07 -4.92
N LYS A 283 -24.07 -48.39 -4.79
CA LYS A 283 -23.17 -49.13 -5.66
C LYS A 283 -23.68 -49.14 -7.11
N ASP A 284 -22.76 -48.91 -8.05
CA ASP A 284 -23.02 -48.85 -9.49
C ASP A 284 -24.04 -47.75 -9.90
N ASN A 285 -24.28 -46.78 -9.01
CA ASN A 285 -25.12 -45.62 -9.25
C ASN A 285 -24.26 -44.39 -9.56
N LYS A 286 -24.59 -43.69 -10.63
CA LYS A 286 -23.89 -42.46 -11.05
C LYS A 286 -24.28 -41.22 -10.23
N VAL A 287 -25.29 -41.32 -9.36
CA VAL A 287 -25.75 -40.24 -8.48
C VAL A 287 -25.55 -40.65 -7.02
N LEU A 288 -25.00 -39.75 -6.21
CA LEU A 288 -24.86 -39.91 -4.76
C LEU A 288 -25.50 -38.71 -4.05
N ASN A 289 -26.47 -38.97 -3.17
CA ASN A 289 -26.93 -38.00 -2.18
C ASN A 289 -26.31 -38.39 -0.84
N TYR A 290 -25.26 -37.69 -0.43
CA TYR A 290 -24.49 -37.99 0.77
C TYR A 290 -25.06 -37.26 1.98
N ASP A 291 -25.30 -37.99 3.07
CA ASP A 291 -25.67 -37.43 4.37
C ASP A 291 -24.42 -37.30 5.26
N PRO A 292 -23.93 -36.09 5.53
CA PRO A 292 -22.73 -35.88 6.35
C PRO A 292 -23.01 -35.90 7.86
N SER A 293 -24.23 -36.22 8.31
CA SER A 293 -24.62 -36.17 9.73
C SER A 293 -23.75 -37.01 10.68
N ALA A 294 -23.09 -38.04 10.14
CA ALA A 294 -22.20 -38.92 10.89
C ALA A 294 -20.72 -38.48 10.88
N LEU A 295 -20.37 -37.41 10.17
CA LEU A 295 -19.00 -36.93 10.08
C LEU A 295 -18.59 -36.13 11.32
N PRO A 296 -17.43 -36.47 11.95
CA PRO A 296 -16.79 -35.60 12.93
C PRO A 296 -16.41 -34.23 12.34
N VAL A 297 -15.98 -33.32 13.21
CA VAL A 297 -15.33 -32.06 12.78
C VAL A 297 -14.05 -32.39 12.01
N GLY A 298 -13.89 -31.77 10.85
CA GLY A 298 -12.73 -31.97 9.98
C GLY A 298 -13.04 -31.76 8.50
N GLU A 299 -12.06 -32.07 7.66
CA GLU A 299 -12.15 -32.00 6.21
C GLU A 299 -12.31 -33.38 5.58
N TYR A 300 -13.22 -33.44 4.61
CA TYR A 300 -13.62 -34.66 3.95
C TYR A 300 -13.76 -34.43 2.45
N HIS A 301 -13.55 -35.48 1.68
CA HIS A 301 -13.84 -35.48 0.25
C HIS A 301 -14.73 -36.66 -0.08
N ILE A 302 -15.67 -36.45 -0.99
CA ILE A 302 -16.35 -37.54 -1.66
C ILE A 302 -15.48 -38.00 -2.81
N ARG A 303 -15.30 -39.31 -2.91
CA ARG A 303 -14.49 -39.92 -3.93
C ARG A 303 -15.26 -41.00 -4.66
N ALA A 304 -15.36 -40.87 -5.98
CA ALA A 304 -15.93 -41.88 -6.85
C ALA A 304 -14.80 -42.68 -7.50
N VAL A 305 -14.84 -44.00 -7.34
CA VAL A 305 -13.95 -44.93 -8.04
C VAL A 305 -14.77 -45.65 -9.10
N LEU A 306 -14.37 -45.48 -10.36
CA LEU A 306 -14.97 -46.12 -11.52
C LEU A 306 -14.01 -47.20 -12.03
N ASP A 307 -14.46 -48.43 -12.12
CA ASP A 307 -13.65 -49.58 -12.55
C ASP A 307 -14.34 -50.33 -13.70
N ASN A 308 -13.55 -50.73 -14.71
CA ASN A 308 -13.94 -51.74 -15.69
C ASN A 308 -12.90 -52.89 -15.73
N SER A 309 -13.01 -53.81 -16.69
CA SER A 309 -12.14 -54.99 -16.76
C SER A 309 -10.64 -54.68 -16.97
N THR A 310 -10.29 -53.45 -17.35
CA THR A 310 -8.90 -53.06 -17.71
C THR A 310 -8.45 -51.68 -17.21
N GLN A 311 -9.37 -50.85 -16.72
CA GLN A 311 -9.12 -49.44 -16.39
C GLN A 311 -9.79 -49.05 -15.06
N ARG A 312 -9.20 -48.05 -14.39
CA ARG A 312 -9.70 -47.45 -13.15
C ARG A 312 -9.58 -45.92 -13.23
N GLN A 313 -10.65 -45.20 -12.91
CA GLN A 313 -10.67 -43.74 -12.78
C GLN A 313 -11.13 -43.36 -11.37
N GLU A 314 -10.42 -42.43 -10.72
CA GLU A 314 -10.75 -41.92 -9.39
C GLU A 314 -11.01 -40.42 -9.49
N LEU A 315 -12.16 -39.99 -8.98
CA LEU A 315 -12.62 -38.60 -9.00
C LEU A 315 -12.88 -38.14 -7.57
N VAL A 316 -12.41 -36.96 -7.21
CA VAL A 316 -12.47 -36.41 -5.84
C VAL A 316 -13.25 -35.10 -5.88
N SER A 317 -14.16 -34.90 -4.93
CA SER A 317 -14.92 -33.66 -4.80
C SER A 317 -14.06 -32.52 -4.26
N GLU A 318 -14.60 -31.31 -4.35
CA GLU A 318 -14.18 -30.20 -3.48
C GLU A 318 -14.27 -30.61 -2.00
N THR A 319 -13.51 -29.90 -1.15
CA THR A 319 -13.47 -30.16 0.29
C THR A 319 -14.84 -29.92 0.91
N ILE A 320 -15.32 -30.92 1.65
CA ILE A 320 -16.43 -30.82 2.58
C ILE A 320 -15.83 -30.55 3.95
N THR A 321 -16.12 -29.38 4.50
CA THR A 321 -15.62 -29.00 5.83
C THR A 321 -16.75 -29.09 6.83
N VAL A 322 -16.56 -29.91 7.85
CA VAL A 322 -17.46 -30.01 9.01
C VAL A 322 -16.81 -29.23 10.14
N TYR A 323 -17.42 -28.11 10.51
CA TYR A 323 -16.93 -27.23 11.56
C TYR A 323 -17.50 -27.61 12.93
N SER A 324 -16.81 -27.21 13.99
CA SER A 324 -17.39 -27.22 15.33
C SER A 324 -18.51 -26.18 15.42
N PRO A 325 -19.55 -26.40 16.25
CA PRO A 325 -20.53 -25.36 16.53
C PRO A 325 -19.86 -24.15 17.22
N LEU A 326 -20.33 -22.94 16.92
CA LEU A 326 -19.90 -21.72 17.63
C LEU A 326 -20.34 -21.80 19.08
N THR A 327 -19.41 -21.62 20.02
CA THR A 327 -19.67 -21.73 21.46
C THR A 327 -19.60 -20.41 22.20
N ALA A 328 -18.75 -19.48 21.76
CA ALA A 328 -18.57 -18.17 22.37
C ALA A 328 -18.03 -17.17 21.34
N LEU A 329 -18.33 -15.90 21.57
CA LEU A 329 -17.74 -14.74 20.92
C LEU A 329 -17.10 -13.89 22.03
N THR A 330 -15.87 -13.45 21.82
CA THR A 330 -15.22 -12.47 22.69
C THR A 330 -15.26 -11.12 22.01
N ILE A 331 -15.36 -10.06 22.80
CA ILE A 331 -15.35 -8.69 22.31
C ILE A 331 -14.29 -7.92 23.09
N ASP A 332 -13.43 -7.24 22.36
CA ASP A 332 -12.31 -6.46 22.89
C ASP A 332 -12.45 -5.01 22.42
N VAL A 333 -12.14 -4.05 23.28
CA VAL A 333 -12.10 -2.62 22.95
C VAL A 333 -10.68 -2.32 22.49
N LEU A 334 -10.52 -1.89 21.24
CA LEU A 334 -9.20 -1.72 20.62
C LEU A 334 -8.57 -0.37 20.99
N ASN A 335 -9.34 0.73 20.90
CA ASN A 335 -8.84 2.04 21.27
C ASN A 335 -9.18 2.35 22.73
N ASN A 336 -8.18 2.22 23.59
CA ASN A 336 -8.37 2.26 25.04
C ASN A 336 -8.20 3.68 25.57
N TYR A 337 -9.22 4.53 25.36
CA TYR A 337 -9.28 5.81 26.06
C TYR A 337 -9.54 5.56 27.56
N GLU A 338 -8.81 6.26 28.44
CA GLU A 338 -9.12 6.23 29.89
C GLU A 338 -10.58 6.66 30.17
N ARG A 339 -11.18 7.47 29.28
CA ARG A 339 -12.60 7.86 29.25
C ARG A 339 -13.06 8.16 27.83
N PHE A 340 -14.27 7.73 27.47
CA PHE A 340 -14.92 8.11 26.21
C PHE A 340 -15.79 9.35 26.40
N VAL A 341 -15.83 10.23 25.41
CA VAL A 341 -16.72 11.40 25.37
C VAL A 341 -17.48 11.52 24.06
N VAL A 342 -18.42 12.46 24.01
CA VAL A 342 -19.20 12.72 22.79
C VAL A 342 -18.27 13.07 21.62
N ASP A 343 -18.62 12.54 20.46
CA ASP A 343 -17.91 12.54 19.17
C ASP A 343 -16.67 11.62 19.10
N ASP A 344 -16.32 10.92 20.19
CA ASP A 344 -15.28 9.90 20.12
C ASP A 344 -15.81 8.66 19.38
N SER A 345 -14.92 8.00 18.64
CA SER A 345 -15.15 6.68 18.08
C SER A 345 -14.70 5.59 19.03
N VAL A 346 -15.48 4.52 19.20
CA VAL A 346 -15.00 3.25 19.73
C VAL A 346 -14.77 2.26 18.60
N ASN A 347 -13.65 1.54 18.65
CA ASN A 347 -13.34 0.41 17.79
C ASN A 347 -13.43 -0.88 18.62
N LEU A 348 -14.33 -1.78 18.22
CA LEU A 348 -14.58 -3.05 18.91
C LEU A 348 -14.21 -4.21 18.01
N LEU A 349 -13.27 -5.03 18.47
CA LEU A 349 -12.88 -6.28 17.82
C LEU A 349 -13.70 -7.43 18.36
N LEU A 350 -14.28 -8.22 17.47
CA LEU A 350 -14.87 -9.51 17.81
C LEU A 350 -13.86 -10.61 17.52
N THR A 351 -13.69 -11.56 18.45
CA THR A 351 -12.86 -12.75 18.22
C THR A 351 -13.62 -14.03 18.52
N TYR A 352 -13.25 -15.12 17.83
CA TYR A 352 -13.76 -16.47 18.08
C TYR A 352 -12.71 -17.51 17.67
N GLN A 353 -12.83 -18.74 18.16
CA GLN A 353 -11.81 -19.76 17.88
C GLN A 353 -11.85 -20.31 16.45
N GLU A 354 -10.68 -20.45 15.83
CA GLU A 354 -10.45 -20.80 14.41
C GLU A 354 -11.06 -22.12 13.91
N ARG A 355 -11.59 -22.98 14.78
CA ARG A 355 -12.20 -24.28 14.40
C ARG A 355 -13.72 -24.26 14.24
N VAL A 356 -14.30 -23.07 14.20
CA VAL A 356 -15.74 -22.81 14.11
C VAL A 356 -16.10 -22.29 12.72
N TYR A 357 -17.29 -22.62 12.21
CA TYR A 357 -17.78 -22.07 10.95
C TYR A 357 -17.90 -20.54 11.07
N PRO A 358 -17.18 -19.75 10.27
CA PRO A 358 -17.26 -18.30 10.32
C PRO A 358 -18.71 -17.85 10.06
N PRO A 359 -19.29 -16.99 10.92
CA PRO A 359 -20.55 -16.32 10.65
C PRO A 359 -20.54 -15.57 9.31
N GLU A 360 -21.66 -15.61 8.57
CA GLU A 360 -21.81 -14.89 7.29
C GLU A 360 -22.04 -13.39 7.49
N SER A 361 -22.47 -13.00 8.69
CA SER A 361 -22.66 -11.62 9.12
C SER A 361 -22.82 -11.57 10.64
N TYR A 362 -22.77 -10.36 11.18
CA TYR A 362 -22.90 -10.08 12.59
C TYR A 362 -23.95 -8.99 12.79
N VAL A 363 -24.77 -9.18 13.82
CA VAL A 363 -25.76 -8.21 14.27
C VAL A 363 -25.23 -7.54 15.52
N TRP A 364 -24.87 -6.28 15.40
CA TRP A 364 -24.47 -5.44 16.52
C TRP A 364 -25.71 -4.78 17.11
N THR A 365 -25.90 -4.93 18.41
CA THR A 365 -26.93 -4.26 19.18
C THR A 365 -26.26 -3.24 20.10
N ILE A 366 -26.63 -1.98 19.92
CA ILE A 366 -26.14 -0.85 20.71
C ILE A 366 -27.32 -0.33 21.51
N VAL A 367 -27.24 -0.42 22.83
CA VAL A 367 -28.27 0.13 23.72
C VAL A 367 -27.69 1.36 24.40
N TYR A 368 -28.15 2.52 23.97
CA TYR A 368 -27.85 3.79 24.63
C TYR A 368 -28.80 3.98 25.82
N THR A 369 -28.24 4.38 26.97
CA THR A 369 -28.99 4.82 28.15
C THR A 369 -28.57 6.22 28.53
N SER A 370 -29.49 7.19 28.41
CA SER A 370 -29.24 8.58 28.80
C SER A 370 -29.06 8.75 30.32
N PRO A 371 -28.47 9.87 30.79
CA PRO A 371 -28.37 10.18 32.21
C PRO A 371 -29.74 10.23 32.93
N GLU A 372 -30.81 10.58 32.21
CA GLU A 372 -32.19 10.57 32.71
C GLU A 372 -32.86 9.18 32.66
N GLY A 373 -32.14 8.16 32.18
CA GLY A 373 -32.59 6.78 32.08
C GLY A 373 -33.43 6.46 30.84
N VAL A 374 -33.41 7.30 29.80
CA VAL A 374 -34.06 7.01 28.52
C VAL A 374 -33.22 5.99 27.77
N LYS A 375 -33.84 4.91 27.27
CA LYS A 375 -33.16 3.88 26.49
C LYS A 375 -33.51 3.94 25.01
N GLU A 376 -32.50 3.93 24.16
CA GLU A 376 -32.60 3.78 22.71
C GLU A 376 -31.83 2.55 22.25
N THR A 377 -32.21 1.95 21.12
CA THR A 377 -31.55 0.75 20.61
C THR A 377 -31.33 0.88 19.11
N GLU A 378 -30.09 0.68 18.72
CA GLU A 378 -29.65 0.63 17.33
C GLU A 378 -29.17 -0.78 16.99
N VAL A 379 -29.48 -1.22 15.76
CA VAL A 379 -29.11 -2.55 15.26
C VAL A 379 -28.40 -2.41 13.93
N LEU A 380 -27.14 -2.80 13.89
CA LEU A 380 -26.29 -2.72 12.70
C LEU A 380 -25.97 -4.12 12.19
N ASN A 381 -26.01 -4.30 10.86
CA ASN A 381 -25.62 -5.56 10.21
C ASN A 381 -24.27 -5.35 9.52
N ARG A 382 -23.26 -6.15 9.87
CA ARG A 382 -21.94 -6.10 9.24
C ARG A 382 -21.63 -7.44 8.57
N ALA A 383 -21.15 -7.39 7.33
CA ALA A 383 -20.65 -8.56 6.61
C ALA A 383 -19.13 -8.72 6.88
N PRO A 384 -18.60 -9.94 6.94
CA PRO A 384 -17.16 -10.17 7.03
C PRO A 384 -16.45 -9.66 5.77
N ALA A 385 -15.21 -9.17 5.91
CA ALA A 385 -14.32 -8.91 4.79
C ALA A 385 -13.51 -10.18 4.51
N GLU A 386 -13.64 -10.74 3.30
CA GLU A 386 -12.86 -11.89 2.84
C GLU A 386 -11.56 -11.37 2.21
N GLN A 387 -10.42 -11.75 2.79
CA GLN A 387 -9.13 -11.45 2.18
C GLN A 387 -8.84 -12.42 1.02
N GLY A 388 -7.96 -11.99 0.10
CA GLY A 388 -7.58 -12.75 -1.10
C GLY A 388 -6.87 -14.08 -0.84
N ASP A 389 -6.53 -14.38 0.42
CA ASP A 389 -5.90 -15.61 0.90
C ASP A 389 -6.93 -16.62 1.50
N GLY A 390 -8.20 -16.21 1.64
CA GLY A 390 -9.26 -17.03 2.24
C GLY A 390 -9.44 -16.85 3.75
N THR A 391 -8.74 -15.89 4.36
CA THR A 391 -8.94 -15.49 5.76
C THR A 391 -10.18 -14.60 5.86
N ILE A 392 -11.08 -14.93 6.79
CA ILE A 392 -12.28 -14.12 7.08
C ILE A 392 -11.98 -13.27 8.30
N LEU A 393 -11.85 -11.96 8.10
CA LEU A 393 -11.74 -11.02 9.21
C LEU A 393 -13.11 -10.85 9.88
N VAL A 394 -13.09 -10.88 11.20
CA VAL A 394 -14.26 -10.55 12.00
C VAL A 394 -14.52 -9.05 11.84
N PRO A 395 -15.75 -8.57 11.59
CA PRO A 395 -15.95 -7.16 11.39
C PRO A 395 -15.70 -6.42 12.69
N ASP A 396 -14.83 -5.42 12.64
CA ASP A 396 -14.75 -4.42 13.70
C ASP A 396 -15.97 -3.50 13.64
N LEU A 397 -16.42 -3.05 14.81
CA LEU A 397 -17.37 -1.96 14.89
C LEU A 397 -16.63 -0.69 15.25
N SER A 398 -16.50 0.21 14.27
CA SER A 398 -16.26 1.64 14.52
C SER A 398 -17.61 2.32 14.75
N TYR A 399 -17.80 2.88 15.93
CA TYR A 399 -19.02 3.58 16.31
C TYR A 399 -18.70 4.93 16.96
N ILE A 400 -19.26 6.01 16.44
CA ILE A 400 -19.11 7.35 17.01
C ILE A 400 -20.21 7.59 18.03
N PHE A 401 -19.83 7.98 19.25
CA PHE A 401 -20.78 8.33 20.30
C PHE A 401 -21.37 9.71 20.06
N ASP A 402 -22.68 9.78 19.86
CA ASP A 402 -23.38 11.03 19.57
C ASP A 402 -23.99 11.71 20.82
N LYS A 403 -23.98 11.02 21.98
CA LYS A 403 -24.67 11.46 23.20
C LYS A 403 -23.92 11.06 24.47
N VAL A 404 -24.05 11.87 25.52
CA VAL A 404 -23.62 11.54 26.88
C VAL A 404 -24.50 10.42 27.44
N GLY A 405 -23.91 9.42 28.08
CA GLY A 405 -24.64 8.33 28.73
C GLY A 405 -23.89 7.00 28.72
N VAL A 406 -24.58 5.92 29.01
CA VAL A 406 -24.00 4.57 29.04
C VAL A 406 -24.41 3.82 27.79
N TYR A 407 -23.43 3.30 27.05
CA TYR A 407 -23.63 2.46 25.89
C TYR A 407 -23.34 1.00 26.27
N GLU A 408 -24.36 0.15 26.14
CA GLU A 408 -24.23 -1.31 26.27
C GLU A 408 -24.18 -1.90 24.86
N ILE A 409 -23.01 -2.39 24.44
CA ILE A 409 -22.74 -2.89 23.09
C ILE A 409 -22.56 -4.40 23.12
N LYS A 410 -23.20 -5.09 22.18
CA LYS A 410 -23.19 -6.54 22.11
C LYS A 410 -23.37 -7.04 20.68
N ALA A 411 -22.70 -8.11 20.32
CA ALA A 411 -22.84 -8.74 19.01
C ALA A 411 -23.50 -10.12 19.08
N GLU A 412 -24.20 -10.48 17.99
CA GLU A 412 -24.71 -11.82 17.72
C GLU A 412 -24.21 -12.30 16.35
N ALA A 413 -23.72 -13.53 16.28
CA ALA A 413 -23.33 -14.16 15.03
C ALA A 413 -24.55 -14.63 14.21
N VAL A 414 -24.51 -14.44 12.89
CA VAL A 414 -25.51 -14.96 11.95
C VAL A 414 -24.90 -16.03 11.07
N VAL A 415 -25.55 -17.18 10.99
CA VAL A 415 -25.06 -18.36 10.28
C VAL A 415 -26.14 -18.83 9.31
N LYS A 416 -25.82 -18.89 8.01
CA LYS A 416 -26.78 -19.24 6.94
C LYS A 416 -28.04 -18.37 6.96
N GLY A 417 -27.87 -17.07 7.18
CA GLY A 417 -28.97 -16.09 7.30
C GLY A 417 -29.87 -16.25 8.53
N VAL A 418 -29.49 -17.05 9.54
CA VAL A 418 -30.24 -17.22 10.79
C VAL A 418 -29.39 -16.81 11.98
N ALA A 419 -29.97 -16.05 12.91
CA ALA A 419 -29.33 -15.67 14.16
C ALA A 419 -28.91 -16.93 14.96
N SER A 420 -27.63 -17.03 15.29
CA SER A 420 -27.04 -18.24 15.88
C SER A 420 -27.47 -18.48 17.33
N GLY A 421 -27.97 -17.44 18.02
CA GLY A 421 -28.18 -17.46 19.47
C GLY A 421 -26.89 -17.43 20.28
N VAL A 422 -25.74 -17.28 19.61
CA VAL A 422 -24.43 -17.10 20.25
C VAL A 422 -24.09 -15.61 20.26
N PHE A 423 -23.79 -15.13 21.46
CA PHE A 423 -23.62 -13.73 21.76
C PHE A 423 -22.22 -13.46 22.31
N SER A 424 -21.71 -12.26 22.04
CA SER A 424 -20.58 -11.73 22.78
C SER A 424 -20.96 -11.40 24.22
N GLU A 425 -19.94 -11.12 25.04
CA GLU A 425 -20.14 -10.37 26.27
C GLU A 425 -20.68 -8.95 25.96
N THR A 426 -21.28 -8.29 26.95
CA THR A 426 -21.71 -6.90 26.80
C THR A 426 -20.56 -5.99 27.20
N VAL A 427 -20.08 -5.19 26.26
CA VAL A 427 -19.19 -4.08 26.56
C VAL A 427 -20.04 -2.93 27.07
N THR A 428 -19.64 -2.36 28.20
CA THR A 428 -20.30 -1.17 28.78
C THR A 428 -19.31 -0.02 28.72
N ILE A 429 -19.66 1.02 27.97
CA ILE A 429 -18.85 2.23 27.86
C ILE A 429 -19.65 3.39 28.45
N GLU A 430 -19.04 4.07 29.41
CA GLU A 430 -19.56 5.32 29.95
C GLU A 430 -19.00 6.46 29.11
N VAL A 431 -19.89 7.18 28.43
CA VAL A 431 -19.57 8.32 27.58
C VAL A 431 -19.90 9.58 28.37
N GLU A 432 -18.85 10.32 28.72
CA GLU A 432 -18.97 11.59 29.42
C GLU A 432 -19.17 12.75 28.43
N GLU A 433 -19.47 13.92 28.97
CA GLU A 433 -19.35 15.16 28.20
C GLU A 433 -17.85 15.43 28.01
N ARG A 434 -17.45 15.91 26.81
CA ARG A 434 -16.04 16.17 26.47
C ARG A 434 -15.34 16.97 27.59
N PRO A 435 -14.18 16.52 28.12
CA PRO A 435 -13.66 17.09 29.36
C PRO A 435 -13.11 18.48 29.07
N ASP A 436 -13.72 19.51 29.67
CA ASP A 436 -13.26 20.85 30.05
C ASP A 436 -12.24 21.60 29.15
N GLY A 437 -12.04 21.19 27.90
CA GLY A 437 -11.16 21.85 26.94
C GLY A 437 -11.88 23.03 26.29
N ASN A 438 -11.25 24.20 26.27
CA ASN A 438 -11.79 25.38 25.62
C ASN A 438 -10.88 25.79 24.45
N ASP A 439 -11.48 26.34 23.40
CA ASP A 439 -10.76 26.92 22.27
C ASP A 439 -10.42 28.40 22.46
N VAL A 440 -10.97 29.05 23.49
CA VAL A 440 -10.82 30.48 23.74
C VAL A 440 -9.60 30.74 24.63
N ASN A 441 -8.47 30.99 23.99
CA ASN A 441 -7.24 31.30 24.70
C ASN A 441 -7.03 32.82 24.85
N GLY A 442 -6.28 33.22 25.88
CA GLY A 442 -5.77 34.57 26.02
C GLY A 442 -6.81 35.60 26.35
N VAL A 443 -7.73 35.30 27.27
CA VAL A 443 -8.71 36.28 27.71
C VAL A 443 -8.01 37.38 28.53
N TYR A 444 -8.14 38.63 28.09
CA TYR A 444 -7.63 39.79 28.83
C TYR A 444 -8.55 40.99 28.69
N ILE A 445 -8.35 41.97 29.58
CA ILE A 445 -9.24 43.13 29.74
C ILE A 445 -8.46 44.41 29.40
N ASP A 446 -9.00 45.15 28.46
CA ASP A 446 -8.48 46.40 27.91
C ASP A 446 -9.59 47.48 27.96
N GLY A 447 -9.38 48.62 27.29
CA GLY A 447 -10.37 49.69 27.14
C GLY A 447 -10.54 50.15 25.70
N THR A 448 -11.75 50.57 25.35
CA THR A 448 -12.06 51.25 24.07
C THR A 448 -12.87 52.52 24.30
N ARG A 449 -12.95 53.38 23.27
CA ARG A 449 -13.75 54.62 23.28
C ARG A 449 -14.82 54.59 22.19
N ILE A 450 -16.08 54.63 22.60
CA ILE A 450 -17.23 54.77 21.70
C ILE A 450 -17.91 56.09 22.02
N ASP A 451 -18.03 56.98 21.02
CA ASP A 451 -18.62 58.31 21.14
C ASP A 451 -18.07 59.15 22.32
N GLY A 452 -16.77 59.02 22.59
CA GLY A 452 -16.08 59.75 23.66
C GLY A 452 -16.24 59.15 25.06
N THR A 453 -17.02 58.08 25.21
CA THR A 453 -17.20 57.33 26.46
C THR A 453 -16.25 56.13 26.48
N ALA A 454 -15.61 55.87 27.63
CA ALA A 454 -14.71 54.73 27.80
C ALA A 454 -15.48 53.50 28.27
N TYR A 455 -15.26 52.37 27.62
CA TYR A 455 -15.87 51.08 27.94
C TYR A 455 -14.79 50.03 28.22
N PRO A 456 -15.02 49.07 29.14
CA PRO A 456 -14.19 47.88 29.21
C PRO A 456 -14.30 47.08 27.91
N LEU A 457 -13.15 46.61 27.40
CA LEU A 457 -13.08 45.76 26.23
C LEU A 457 -12.46 44.42 26.65
N VAL A 458 -13.23 43.35 26.56
CA VAL A 458 -12.73 41.99 26.78
C VAL A 458 -12.25 41.47 25.43
N LYS A 459 -10.99 41.02 25.35
CA LYS A 459 -10.39 40.42 24.15
C LYS A 459 -9.95 39.00 24.44
N TRP A 460 -9.89 38.19 23.38
CA TRP A 460 -9.26 36.88 23.36
C TRP A 460 -8.49 36.69 22.05
N TYR A 461 -7.69 35.64 21.94
CA TYR A 461 -7.00 35.34 20.69
C TYR A 461 -8.01 34.91 19.61
N PRO A 462 -7.84 35.41 18.38
CA PRO A 462 -8.79 35.15 17.31
C PRO A 462 -8.74 33.67 16.88
N LEU A 463 -9.91 33.13 16.52
CA LEU A 463 -10.03 31.76 16.01
C LEU A 463 -10.09 31.76 14.49
N PRO A 464 -9.51 30.76 13.80
CA PRO A 464 -9.47 30.70 12.34
C PRO A 464 -10.79 30.24 11.70
N TYR A 465 -11.87 30.18 12.47
CA TYR A 465 -13.21 29.76 12.05
C TYR A 465 -14.25 30.69 12.64
N GLN A 466 -15.39 30.77 11.97
CA GLN A 466 -16.52 31.53 12.47
C GLN A 466 -17.23 30.74 13.58
N THR A 467 -17.33 31.33 14.77
CA THR A 467 -18.07 30.75 15.91
C THR A 467 -18.83 31.84 16.66
N GLY A 468 -19.87 31.44 17.38
CA GLY A 468 -20.52 32.31 18.35
C GLY A 468 -19.78 32.26 19.69
N TYR A 469 -19.87 33.35 20.44
CA TYR A 469 -19.30 33.46 21.77
C TYR A 469 -20.36 33.77 22.83
N THR A 470 -20.13 33.28 24.03
CA THR A 470 -20.83 33.67 25.24
C THR A 470 -19.84 34.23 26.26
N VAL A 471 -20.15 35.40 26.82
CA VAL A 471 -19.34 36.06 27.85
C VAL A 471 -20.17 36.24 29.10
N GLU A 472 -19.61 35.85 30.24
CA GLU A 472 -20.14 36.17 31.57
C GLU A 472 -19.29 37.22 32.24
N VAL A 473 -19.97 38.19 32.85
CA VAL A 473 -19.36 39.27 33.62
C VAL A 473 -19.93 39.24 35.03
N GLU A 474 -19.08 39.05 36.03
CA GLU A 474 -19.43 39.20 37.43
C GLU A 474 -18.97 40.58 37.93
N CYS A 475 -19.92 41.44 38.30
CA CYS A 475 -19.65 42.75 38.90
C CYS A 475 -20.66 43.03 40.02
N ASP A 476 -20.18 43.51 41.18
CA ASP A 476 -20.99 43.77 42.37
C ASP A 476 -21.87 42.57 42.81
N GLY A 477 -21.39 41.33 42.63
CA GLY A 477 -22.11 40.09 42.98
C GLY A 477 -23.28 39.75 42.04
N LYS A 478 -23.34 40.39 40.86
CA LYS A 478 -24.29 40.08 39.80
C LYS A 478 -23.57 39.55 38.57
N VAL A 479 -23.99 38.38 38.09
CA VAL A 479 -23.56 37.83 36.80
C VAL A 479 -24.46 38.35 35.68
N THR A 480 -23.85 38.90 34.64
CA THR A 480 -24.51 39.30 33.39
C THR A 480 -23.95 38.46 32.26
N THR A 481 -24.82 37.74 31.55
CA THR A 481 -24.45 36.91 30.40
C THR A 481 -24.77 37.65 29.10
N MET A 482 -23.82 37.67 28.18
CA MET A 482 -23.96 38.24 26.84
C MET A 482 -23.62 37.17 25.80
N THR A 483 -24.47 36.98 24.80
CA THR A 483 -24.18 36.09 23.66
C THR A 483 -24.00 36.90 22.39
N SER A 484 -23.07 36.47 21.55
CA SER A 484 -22.83 37.05 20.23
C SER A 484 -24.11 37.12 19.38
N GLU A 485 -25.06 36.19 19.54
CA GLU A 485 -26.35 36.22 18.86
C GLU A 485 -27.31 37.29 19.39
N SER A 486 -27.49 37.38 20.71
CA SER A 486 -28.46 38.29 21.34
C SER A 486 -27.94 39.72 21.52
N HIS A 487 -26.61 39.88 21.48
CA HIS A 487 -25.91 41.14 21.72
C HIS A 487 -24.97 41.52 20.56
N ARG A 488 -25.31 41.16 19.31
CA ARG A 488 -24.48 41.37 18.10
C ARG A 488 -23.80 42.74 18.00
N GLY A 489 -24.44 43.81 18.45
CA GLY A 489 -23.87 45.16 18.39
C GLY A 489 -22.67 45.41 19.31
N TYR A 490 -22.40 44.52 20.27
CA TYR A 490 -21.31 44.63 21.25
C TYR A 490 -20.10 43.76 20.92
N PHE A 491 -20.28 42.75 20.07
CA PHE A 491 -19.25 41.75 19.74
C PHE A 491 -18.54 42.11 18.44
N ASP A 492 -17.23 41.85 18.44
CA ASP A 492 -16.42 41.69 17.24
C ASP A 492 -15.98 40.21 17.11
N SER A 493 -15.16 39.85 16.11
CA SER A 493 -14.70 38.46 15.92
C SER A 493 -13.99 37.85 17.13
N ASN A 494 -13.24 38.65 17.88
CA ASN A 494 -12.45 38.18 19.04
C ASN A 494 -12.51 39.11 20.25
N SER A 495 -13.56 39.92 20.34
CA SER A 495 -13.73 40.84 21.48
C SER A 495 -15.18 41.18 21.75
N VAL A 496 -15.44 41.68 22.96
CA VAL A 496 -16.72 42.30 23.33
C VAL A 496 -16.47 43.53 24.20
N TYR A 497 -17.09 44.66 23.87
CA TYR A 497 -17.09 45.79 24.79
C TYR A 497 -18.28 45.70 25.74
N LEU A 498 -18.03 45.87 27.03
CA LEU A 498 -19.03 45.67 28.07
C LEU A 498 -19.90 46.92 28.19
N PRO A 499 -21.25 46.81 28.11
CA PRO A 499 -22.11 47.96 28.40
C PRO A 499 -21.91 48.41 29.85
N LEU A 500 -21.99 49.72 30.11
CA LEU A 500 -21.81 50.27 31.47
C LEU A 500 -22.82 49.74 32.51
N SER A 501 -23.90 49.09 32.06
CA SER A 501 -24.84 48.38 32.92
C SER A 501 -24.36 47.00 33.37
N ALA A 502 -23.37 46.41 32.69
CA ALA A 502 -22.71 45.16 33.04
C ALA A 502 -21.47 45.40 33.90
N ALA A 503 -20.54 46.26 33.44
CA ALA A 503 -19.34 46.66 34.18
C ALA A 503 -18.80 48.02 33.70
N SER A 504 -17.99 48.67 34.53
CA SER A 504 -17.32 49.93 34.21
C SER A 504 -15.88 49.92 34.74
N LEU A 505 -14.98 50.66 34.07
CA LEU A 505 -13.53 50.65 34.38
C LEU A 505 -13.16 51.19 35.77
N ASP A 506 -14.10 51.81 36.49
CA ASP A 506 -13.96 52.32 37.86
C ASP A 506 -14.39 51.31 38.94
N LYS A 507 -14.75 50.09 38.55
CA LYS A 507 -15.12 48.99 39.46
C LYS A 507 -14.29 47.74 39.19
N ASP A 508 -14.17 46.91 40.22
CA ASP A 508 -13.65 45.55 40.07
C ASP A 508 -14.72 44.67 39.40
N PHE A 509 -14.30 43.79 38.50
CA PHE A 509 -15.18 42.80 37.87
C PHE A 509 -14.36 41.62 37.36
N SER A 510 -15.01 40.49 37.13
CA SER A 510 -14.39 39.30 36.57
C SER A 510 -15.13 38.90 35.29
N VAL A 511 -14.41 38.35 34.31
CA VAL A 511 -15.00 37.87 33.06
C VAL A 511 -14.55 36.46 32.74
N ARG A 512 -15.40 35.71 32.03
CA ARG A 512 -15.01 34.47 31.38
C ARG A 512 -15.73 34.34 30.04
N VAL A 513 -15.13 33.60 29.12
CA VAL A 513 -15.60 33.47 27.75
C VAL A 513 -15.73 32.00 27.41
N LYS A 514 -16.64 31.67 26.49
CA LYS A 514 -16.63 30.38 25.79
C LYS A 514 -17.10 30.55 24.36
N SER A 515 -16.63 29.68 23.47
CA SER A 515 -17.15 29.58 22.11
C SER A 515 -18.23 28.50 22.00
N ASP A 516 -18.97 28.53 20.90
CA ASP A 516 -19.97 27.51 20.59
C ASP A 516 -19.33 26.19 20.07
N LYS A 517 -18.03 26.16 19.72
CA LYS A 517 -17.36 24.95 19.16
C LYS A 517 -17.14 23.88 20.23
N TYR A 518 -16.51 24.24 21.35
CA TYR A 518 -16.26 23.31 22.46
C TYR A 518 -17.14 23.58 23.69
N ASN A 519 -17.85 24.71 23.73
CA ASN A 519 -18.83 25.05 24.77
C ASN A 519 -18.30 25.04 26.23
N ALA A 520 -16.97 25.02 26.41
CA ALA A 520 -16.30 25.08 27.71
C ALA A 520 -15.86 26.50 28.06
N TRP A 521 -15.96 26.85 29.36
CA TRP A 521 -15.57 28.16 29.86
C TRP A 521 -14.07 28.27 30.06
N THR A 522 -13.52 29.44 29.73
CA THR A 522 -12.21 29.86 30.26
C THR A 522 -12.28 30.04 31.77
N ASP A 523 -11.11 30.06 32.40
CA ASP A 523 -10.97 30.58 33.76
C ASP A 523 -11.47 32.03 33.85
N TRP A 524 -11.84 32.43 35.08
CA TRP A 524 -12.19 33.81 35.36
C TRP A 524 -10.96 34.71 35.29
N VAL A 525 -11.09 35.79 34.54
CA VAL A 525 -10.08 36.85 34.44
C VAL A 525 -10.57 38.07 35.21
N ASP A 526 -9.81 38.44 36.23
CA ASP A 526 -10.13 39.56 37.12
C ASP A 526 -9.61 40.90 36.59
N TYR A 527 -10.44 41.94 36.70
CA TYR A 527 -10.08 43.33 36.49
C TYR A 527 -10.11 44.11 37.80
N THR A 528 -9.06 44.89 38.03
CA THR A 528 -8.98 45.85 39.14
C THR A 528 -9.33 47.27 38.67
N ALA A 529 -10.22 47.92 39.40
CA ALA A 529 -10.70 49.27 39.16
C ALA A 529 -9.57 50.29 38.93
N GLY A 530 -9.71 51.10 37.87
CA GLY A 530 -8.83 52.22 37.57
C GLY A 530 -7.44 51.85 37.02
N THR A 531 -7.18 50.58 36.73
CA THR A 531 -5.93 50.14 36.07
C THR A 531 -5.86 50.63 34.63
N VAL A 532 -6.96 50.52 33.88
CA VAL A 532 -7.14 51.12 32.55
C VAL A 532 -7.49 52.59 32.69
N ARG A 533 -6.62 53.49 32.17
CA ARG A 533 -6.84 54.94 32.25
C ARG A 533 -7.52 55.47 31.00
N ALA A 534 -8.67 56.12 31.15
CA ALA A 534 -9.46 56.68 30.03
C ALA A 534 -8.69 57.65 29.09
N GLY A 535 -7.57 58.23 29.52
CA GLY A 535 -6.72 59.11 28.70
C GLY A 535 -5.62 58.39 27.90
N ALA A 536 -5.50 57.06 28.01
CA ALA A 536 -4.45 56.26 27.37
C ALA A 536 -4.79 55.78 25.94
N TYR A 537 -5.88 56.26 25.34
CA TYR A 537 -6.46 55.79 24.05
C TYR A 537 -7.07 56.98 23.29
N PRO A 538 -6.93 57.14 21.94
CA PRO A 538 -7.13 56.09 20.92
C PRO A 538 -6.26 56.18 19.64
N TYR A 539 -5.16 56.94 19.59
CA TYR A 539 -4.60 57.33 18.27
C TYR A 539 -4.10 56.17 17.41
N LEU A 540 -3.82 54.98 17.96
CA LEU A 540 -3.43 53.80 17.17
C LEU A 540 -4.64 53.02 16.63
N GLU A 541 -5.81 53.13 17.25
CA GLU A 541 -7.01 52.32 16.93
C GLU A 541 -7.46 52.51 15.48
N GLU A 542 -7.31 53.74 14.94
CA GLU A 542 -7.63 54.08 13.55
C GLU A 542 -6.59 53.60 12.51
N TYR A 543 -5.35 53.30 12.92
CA TYR A 543 -4.23 53.06 11.98
C TYR A 543 -3.56 51.68 12.16
N ALA A 544 -3.83 51.01 13.27
CA ALA A 544 -3.17 49.77 13.66
C ALA A 544 -4.14 48.59 13.81
N GLY A 545 -5.14 48.48 12.94
CA GLY A 545 -5.92 47.24 12.78
C GLY A 545 -6.60 46.70 14.05
N GLY A 546 -7.03 47.59 14.96
CA GLY A 546 -7.63 47.21 16.25
C GLY A 546 -6.69 47.29 17.47
N HIS A 547 -5.41 47.61 17.26
CA HIS A 547 -4.46 47.92 18.34
C HIS A 547 -4.63 49.36 18.83
N ASN A 548 -4.44 49.57 20.13
CA ASN A 548 -4.48 50.90 20.73
C ASN A 548 -3.15 51.21 21.44
N SER A 549 -3.07 52.36 22.13
CA SER A 549 -1.83 52.79 22.80
C SER A 549 -1.67 52.27 24.23
N TYR A 550 -2.57 51.45 24.74
CA TYR A 550 -2.41 50.75 26.00
C TYR A 550 -2.07 49.30 25.74
N ILE A 551 -1.05 48.83 26.42
CA ILE A 551 -0.57 47.46 26.27
C ILE A 551 -0.80 46.78 27.61
N SER A 552 -1.78 45.90 27.65
CA SER A 552 -2.25 45.23 28.86
C SER A 552 -1.36 44.04 29.25
N ASN A 553 -0.72 43.39 28.27
CA ASN A 553 0.16 42.24 28.47
C ASN A 553 1.27 42.16 27.40
N MET A 554 2.20 41.21 27.57
CA MET A 554 3.36 41.02 26.67
C MET A 554 2.98 40.61 25.25
N ARG A 555 1.92 39.84 25.07
CA ARG A 555 1.51 39.38 23.75
C ARG A 555 0.87 40.48 22.93
N GLU A 556 0.06 41.33 23.54
CA GLU A 556 -0.47 42.53 22.88
C GLU A 556 0.66 43.46 22.38
N LEU A 557 1.77 43.55 23.14
CA LEU A 557 2.98 44.24 22.66
C LEU A 557 3.56 43.56 21.42
N GLY A 558 3.69 42.23 21.46
CA GLY A 558 4.15 41.39 20.36
C GLY A 558 3.31 41.53 19.09
N ASP A 559 1.99 41.47 19.22
CA ASP A 559 1.05 41.58 18.09
C ASP A 559 1.15 42.94 17.40
N LEU A 560 1.25 44.03 18.18
CA LEU A 560 1.50 45.36 17.62
C LEU A 560 2.84 45.41 16.87
N LEU A 561 3.90 44.82 17.43
CA LEU A 561 5.21 44.76 16.77
C LEU A 561 5.16 43.96 15.48
N ASN A 562 4.44 42.84 15.45
CA ASN A 562 4.18 42.03 14.26
C ASN A 562 3.45 42.81 13.19
N TYR A 563 2.37 43.49 13.56
CA TYR A 563 1.60 44.30 12.63
C TYR A 563 2.49 45.37 11.96
N LEU A 564 3.30 46.09 12.74
CA LEU A 564 4.23 47.08 12.21
C LEU A 564 5.37 46.46 11.37
N ALA A 565 5.84 45.27 11.77
CA ALA A 565 6.87 44.52 11.06
C ALA A 565 6.40 44.07 9.67
N VAL A 566 5.17 43.56 9.59
CA VAL A 566 4.66 42.83 8.42
C VAL A 566 3.83 43.71 7.48
N PHE A 567 2.95 44.55 8.03
CA PHE A 567 2.02 45.36 7.22
C PHE A 567 2.56 46.74 6.87
N ARG A 568 3.54 47.26 7.63
CA ARG A 568 4.24 48.52 7.34
C ARG A 568 3.30 49.71 7.07
N PRO A 569 2.36 50.03 7.97
CA PRO A 569 1.36 51.08 7.75
C PRO A 569 2.02 52.44 7.52
N ALA A 570 1.87 52.98 6.31
CA ALA A 570 2.55 54.21 5.90
C ALA A 570 2.10 55.44 6.72
N GLU A 571 0.89 55.38 7.28
CA GLU A 571 0.26 56.43 8.09
C GLU A 571 0.97 56.63 9.43
N LEU A 572 1.57 55.56 9.99
CA LEU A 572 2.31 55.60 11.25
C LEU A 572 3.81 55.84 11.05
N MET A 573 4.28 55.78 9.81
CA MET A 573 5.69 55.88 9.48
C MET A 573 6.10 57.34 9.25
N ASN A 574 7.14 57.78 9.94
CA ASN A 574 7.69 59.11 9.75
C ASN A 574 8.51 59.21 8.44
N ALA A 575 8.94 60.43 8.09
CA ALA A 575 9.71 60.67 6.86
C ALA A 575 11.09 59.98 6.81
N GLN A 576 11.56 59.43 7.93
CA GLN A 576 12.81 58.66 8.04
C GLN A 576 12.57 57.15 7.97
N GLY A 577 11.34 56.70 7.72
CA GLY A 577 10.99 55.29 7.69
C GLY A 577 10.91 54.65 9.08
N GLN A 578 10.58 55.43 10.12
CA GLN A 578 10.53 54.95 11.50
C GLN A 578 9.13 55.10 12.10
N TYR A 579 8.79 54.20 13.01
CA TYR A 579 7.56 54.21 13.80
C TYR A 579 7.89 54.79 15.18
N THR A 580 7.31 55.95 15.52
CA THR A 580 7.45 56.54 16.85
C THR A 580 6.17 56.38 17.63
N LEU A 581 6.19 55.47 18.59
CA LEU A 581 5.03 55.08 19.38
C LEU A 581 5.11 55.69 20.78
N ALA A 582 3.96 56.12 21.29
CA ALA A 582 3.74 56.41 22.70
C ALA A 582 2.80 55.34 23.25
N LEU A 583 3.33 54.43 24.08
CA LEU A 583 2.63 53.27 24.62
C LEU A 583 2.50 53.38 26.14
N TYR A 584 1.30 53.21 26.67
CA TYR A 584 1.06 53.07 28.10
C TYR A 584 1.20 51.59 28.48
N ILE A 585 2.14 51.28 29.35
CA ILE A 585 2.38 49.89 29.81
C ILE A 585 2.27 49.87 31.34
N PRO A 586 1.24 49.21 31.92
CA PRO A 586 0.95 49.23 33.35
C PRO A 586 1.80 48.25 34.17
N PHE A 587 2.45 47.28 33.52
CA PHE A 587 3.20 46.21 34.17
C PHE A 587 4.72 46.36 34.01
N ARG A 588 5.48 45.69 34.88
CA ARG A 588 6.94 45.64 34.81
C ARG A 588 7.39 44.29 34.31
N TYR A 589 8.59 44.25 33.74
CA TYR A 589 9.23 43.00 33.36
C TYR A 589 9.41 42.06 34.58
N ASP A 590 9.80 42.61 35.73
CA ASP A 590 10.05 41.80 36.94
C ASP A 590 8.74 41.27 37.59
N ASP A 591 7.57 41.70 37.11
CA ASP A 591 6.25 41.20 37.56
C ASP A 591 5.74 40.04 36.67
N LEU A 592 6.43 39.73 35.57
CA LEU A 592 6.09 38.64 34.66
C LEU A 592 6.48 37.27 35.24
N PRO A 593 5.83 36.16 34.81
CA PRO A 593 6.16 34.83 35.30
C PRO A 593 7.65 34.49 35.16
N GLU A 594 8.21 33.90 36.23
CA GLU A 594 9.62 33.52 36.26
C GLU A 594 9.93 32.50 35.16
N GLY A 595 10.99 32.75 34.39
CA GLY A 595 11.45 31.85 33.33
C GLY A 595 10.74 32.00 31.97
N ALA A 596 9.57 32.66 31.91
CA ALA A 596 8.81 32.77 30.66
C ALA A 596 9.50 33.66 29.60
N TYR A 597 10.27 34.67 30.00
CA TYR A 597 10.85 35.66 29.09
C TYR A 597 12.36 35.84 29.26
N PRO A 598 13.19 34.81 29.04
CA PRO A 598 14.61 34.86 29.39
C PRO A 598 15.39 35.96 28.65
N LEU A 599 16.30 36.60 29.40
CA LEU A 599 17.22 37.62 28.91
C LEU A 599 18.66 37.09 28.91
N SER A 600 19.42 37.42 27.86
CA SER A 600 20.83 37.09 27.76
C SER A 600 21.68 38.03 28.63
N GLY A 601 22.93 37.63 28.92
CA GLY A 601 23.86 38.46 29.68
C GLY A 601 24.06 39.87 29.09
N LYS A 602 24.06 40.00 27.74
CA LYS A 602 24.17 41.29 27.06
C LYS A 602 22.95 42.19 27.27
N ASP A 603 21.76 41.60 27.36
CA ASP A 603 20.53 42.38 27.59
C ASP A 603 20.51 42.99 29.00
N LEU A 604 21.12 42.27 29.96
CA LEU A 604 21.26 42.74 31.34
C LEU A 604 22.29 43.88 31.49
N GLU A 605 23.13 44.11 30.49
CA GLU A 605 24.15 45.18 30.47
C GLU A 605 23.59 46.54 29.99
N TYR A 606 22.33 46.61 29.55
CA TYR A 606 21.73 47.87 29.09
C TYR A 606 21.76 48.96 30.16
N VAL A 607 22.30 50.13 29.82
CA VAL A 607 22.46 51.26 30.74
C VAL A 607 21.41 52.34 30.44
N GLY A 608 20.54 52.61 31.41
CA GLY A 608 19.52 53.66 31.33
C GLY A 608 18.93 54.00 32.69
N THR A 609 17.89 54.83 32.71
CA THR A 609 17.04 54.97 33.92
C THR A 609 16.28 53.67 34.18
N GLU A 610 15.78 53.48 35.40
CA GLU A 610 14.99 52.30 35.77
C GLU A 610 13.80 52.06 34.82
N ALA A 611 13.09 53.14 34.43
CA ALA A 611 11.99 53.08 33.48
C ALA A 611 12.44 52.66 32.07
N GLN A 612 13.61 53.14 31.63
CA GLN A 612 14.18 52.75 30.33
C GLN A 612 14.68 51.31 30.33
N ILE A 613 15.26 50.83 31.45
CA ILE A 613 15.66 49.43 31.61
C ILE A 613 14.42 48.52 31.56
N ASN A 614 13.35 48.88 32.28
CA ASN A 614 12.10 48.14 32.23
C ASN A 614 11.54 48.08 30.79
N MET A 615 11.44 49.22 30.12
CA MET A 615 10.95 49.28 28.74
C MET A 615 11.84 48.48 27.77
N TYR A 616 13.17 48.53 27.96
CA TYR A 616 14.12 47.76 27.17
C TYR A 616 13.86 46.25 27.30
N ARG A 617 13.75 45.76 28.54
CA ARG A 617 13.51 44.34 28.81
C ARG A 617 12.18 43.87 28.22
N LEU A 618 11.10 44.61 28.46
CA LEU A 618 9.78 44.32 27.87
C LEU A 618 9.85 44.27 26.35
N PHE A 619 10.50 45.25 25.72
CA PHE A 619 10.63 45.30 24.26
C PHE A 619 11.43 44.12 23.71
N VAL A 620 12.63 43.85 24.23
CA VAL A 620 13.48 42.74 23.75
C VAL A 620 12.81 41.39 23.97
N SER A 621 12.17 41.19 25.12
CA SER A 621 11.43 39.96 25.41
C SER A 621 10.22 39.78 24.50
N ALA A 622 9.44 40.83 24.23
CA ALA A 622 8.32 40.75 23.30
C ALA A 622 8.77 40.47 21.86
N VAL A 623 9.88 41.08 21.43
CA VAL A 623 10.47 40.80 20.11
C VAL A 623 10.89 39.34 19.98
N ARG A 624 11.52 38.76 21.02
CA ARG A 624 11.95 37.36 21.00
C ARG A 624 10.81 36.36 21.10
N ALA A 625 9.82 36.65 21.93
CA ALA A 625 8.72 35.74 22.21
C ALA A 625 7.71 35.71 21.05
N TYR A 626 7.36 36.89 20.51
CA TYR A 626 6.18 37.02 19.67
C TYR A 626 6.43 37.68 18.32
N ALA A 627 7.47 38.50 18.15
CA ALA A 627 7.67 39.23 16.91
C ALA A 627 8.31 38.37 15.80
N GLU A 628 7.94 38.63 14.55
CA GLU A 628 8.53 38.04 13.36
C GLU A 628 10.04 38.27 13.30
N SER A 629 10.76 37.31 12.69
CA SER A 629 12.21 37.37 12.45
C SER A 629 12.56 38.54 11.50
N VAL A 630 12.69 39.74 12.04
CA VAL A 630 13.04 40.96 11.29
C VAL A 630 14.19 41.69 11.95
N ARG A 631 14.99 42.40 11.14
CA ARG A 631 16.03 43.26 11.70
C ARG A 631 15.41 44.55 12.19
N ILE A 632 15.65 44.86 13.45
CA ILE A 632 15.09 46.03 14.13
C ILE A 632 16.22 46.87 14.73
N SER A 633 16.28 48.13 14.32
CA SER A 633 16.92 49.17 15.12
C SER A 633 15.87 49.95 15.90
N TYR A 634 16.20 50.31 17.14
CA TYR A 634 15.28 51.01 18.01
C TYR A 634 16.00 52.03 18.88
N SER A 635 15.25 53.00 19.39
CA SER A 635 15.71 53.93 20.40
C SER A 635 14.61 54.14 21.44
N ILE A 636 15.00 54.06 22.71
CA ILE A 636 14.11 54.27 23.85
C ILE A 636 14.19 55.75 24.26
N GLY A 637 13.07 56.43 24.16
CA GLY A 637 12.93 57.84 24.53
C GLY A 637 12.53 58.02 26.00
N ASP A 638 11.65 58.99 26.23
CA ASP A 638 11.07 59.25 27.55
C ASP A 638 10.22 58.06 28.01
N CYS A 639 10.50 57.54 29.20
CA CYS A 639 9.83 56.38 29.79
C CYS A 639 9.36 56.66 31.21
N ASN A 640 8.26 56.02 31.59
CA ASN A 640 7.70 56.08 32.93
C ASN A 640 7.10 54.72 33.32
N ILE A 641 7.40 54.24 34.52
CA ILE A 641 6.90 52.96 35.02
C ILE A 641 5.41 53.11 35.34
N GLY A 642 4.56 52.25 34.78
CA GLY A 642 3.11 52.39 34.89
C GLY A 642 2.59 53.65 34.19
N GLY A 643 3.28 54.09 33.14
CA GLY A 643 3.01 55.34 32.42
C GLY A 643 3.28 55.24 30.92
N ILE A 644 3.32 56.40 30.25
CA ILE A 644 3.59 56.48 28.81
C ILE A 644 5.09 56.31 28.56
N ASN A 645 5.43 55.38 27.66
CA ASN A 645 6.77 55.07 27.20
C ASN A 645 6.89 55.36 25.72
N ARG A 646 7.93 56.10 25.33
CA ARG A 646 8.19 56.44 23.94
C ARG A 646 9.22 55.50 23.34
N LEU A 647 8.82 54.78 22.30
CA LEU A 647 9.66 53.85 21.56
C LEU A 647 9.71 54.29 20.10
N THR A 648 10.92 54.41 19.54
CA THR A 648 11.09 54.58 18.09
C THR A 648 11.71 53.34 17.51
N ILE A 649 11.08 52.80 16.47
CA ILE A 649 11.44 51.54 15.83
C ILE A 649 11.69 51.82 14.35
N LYS A 650 12.79 51.30 13.83
CA LYS A 650 13.06 51.20 12.41
C LYS A 650 13.32 49.74 12.10
N PHE A 651 12.63 49.24 11.10
CA PHE A 651 12.88 47.90 10.61
C PHE A 651 13.75 47.99 9.37
N GLU A 652 14.79 47.16 9.32
CA GLU A 652 15.90 47.30 8.36
C GLU A 652 15.77 46.35 7.18
N THR A 653 14.97 45.30 7.32
CA THR A 653 14.62 44.39 6.23
C THR A 653 13.50 44.98 5.39
N GLU A 654 13.85 45.41 4.17
CA GLU A 654 12.92 45.81 3.12
C GLU A 654 12.88 44.73 2.04
N GLY A 655 11.83 43.92 2.03
CA GLY A 655 11.50 43.10 0.86
C GLY A 655 11.10 41.66 1.16
N ALA A 656 10.49 41.03 0.14
CA ALA A 656 10.34 39.59 0.06
C ALA A 656 11.73 38.92 0.00
N PRO A 657 11.89 37.72 0.56
CA PRO A 657 13.13 36.98 0.40
C PRO A 657 13.43 36.79 -1.09
N ASN A 658 14.72 36.83 -1.46
CA ASN A 658 15.13 36.77 -2.86
C ASN A 658 16.34 35.87 -3.12
N LYS A 659 16.76 35.11 -2.10
CA LYS A 659 17.85 34.14 -2.20
C LYS A 659 17.31 32.76 -1.86
N ALA A 660 17.40 31.84 -2.81
CA ALA A 660 17.39 30.42 -2.49
C ALA A 660 18.75 30.04 -1.90
N TYR A 661 18.74 29.24 -0.84
CA TYR A 661 19.98 28.65 -0.31
C TYR A 661 20.17 27.25 -0.89
N GLY A 662 21.41 26.88 -1.19
CA GLY A 662 21.70 25.59 -1.80
C GLY A 662 21.68 24.48 -0.76
N VAL A 663 20.85 23.45 -0.98
CA VAL A 663 20.81 22.23 -0.15
C VAL A 663 22.22 21.67 -0.01
N SER A 664 22.68 21.37 1.21
CA SER A 664 23.90 20.59 1.39
C SER A 664 23.67 19.21 0.77
N SER A 665 24.43 18.89 -0.26
CA SER A 665 24.26 17.77 -1.19
C SER A 665 24.53 16.37 -0.60
N GLY A 666 23.98 16.04 0.57
CA GLY A 666 24.31 14.81 1.29
C GLY A 666 23.14 14.14 2.03
N VAL A 667 21.91 14.59 1.85
CA VAL A 667 20.71 14.00 2.47
C VAL A 667 19.83 13.35 1.41
N THR A 668 19.37 12.14 1.68
CA THR A 668 18.45 11.37 0.83
C THR A 668 17.07 11.35 1.50
N GLU A 669 16.03 11.80 0.80
CA GLU A 669 14.65 11.63 1.26
C GLU A 669 14.28 10.15 1.29
N ALA A 670 13.68 9.71 2.40
CA ALA A 670 13.18 8.36 2.56
C ALA A 670 11.68 8.28 2.22
N PRO A 671 11.23 7.23 1.50
CA PRO A 671 9.81 6.93 1.39
C PRO A 671 9.21 6.74 2.78
N THR A 672 8.19 7.53 3.10
CA THR A 672 7.50 7.49 4.40
C THR A 672 6.01 7.25 4.19
N VAL A 673 5.40 6.53 5.13
CA VAL A 673 3.95 6.37 5.22
C VAL A 673 3.31 7.70 5.61
N THR A 674 2.28 8.11 4.88
CA THR A 674 1.56 9.38 5.11
C THR A 674 0.09 9.13 5.42
N HIS A 675 -0.48 9.87 6.36
CA HIS A 675 -1.87 9.81 6.81
C HIS A 675 -2.75 10.80 6.05
N TYR A 676 -2.69 10.76 4.71
CA TYR A 676 -3.58 11.56 3.87
C TYR A 676 -4.94 10.87 3.75
N ALA A 677 -6.01 11.65 3.62
CA ALA A 677 -7.33 11.11 3.30
C ALA A 677 -7.29 10.26 2.01
N GLU A 678 -7.92 9.08 2.04
CA GLU A 678 -7.98 8.17 0.89
C GLU A 678 -8.56 8.86 -0.36
N GLU A 679 -9.62 9.64 -0.15
CA GLU A 679 -10.22 10.52 -1.15
C GLU A 679 -10.20 11.97 -0.63
N GLY A 680 -9.29 12.79 -1.17
CA GLY A 680 -9.26 14.22 -0.91
C GLY A 680 -10.49 14.96 -1.47
N ARG A 681 -10.66 16.22 -1.05
CA ARG A 681 -11.70 17.11 -1.55
C ARG A 681 -11.57 17.38 -3.05
N ALA A 682 -12.71 17.60 -3.69
CA ALA A 682 -12.77 17.99 -5.10
C ALA A 682 -12.07 19.33 -5.39
N ASP A 683 -11.57 19.49 -6.62
CA ASP A 683 -11.00 20.75 -7.10
C ASP A 683 -11.97 21.92 -6.91
N GLY A 684 -11.52 22.94 -6.19
CA GLY A 684 -12.31 24.14 -5.93
C GLY A 684 -13.33 24.04 -4.78
N ALA A 685 -13.36 22.92 -4.03
CA ALA A 685 -14.14 22.82 -2.79
C ALA A 685 -13.85 23.99 -1.85
N GLU A 686 -14.88 24.48 -1.15
CA GLU A 686 -14.72 25.48 -0.10
C GLU A 686 -13.86 24.90 1.03
N LEU A 687 -12.99 25.73 1.60
CA LEU A 687 -12.20 25.39 2.78
C LEU A 687 -12.76 26.16 3.99
N PRO A 688 -12.58 25.69 5.22
CA PRO A 688 -13.14 26.32 6.42
C PRO A 688 -12.87 27.83 6.54
N ILE A 689 -11.68 28.29 6.15
CA ILE A 689 -11.33 29.71 6.13
C ILE A 689 -12.23 30.57 5.22
N ASP A 690 -12.90 29.99 4.22
CA ASP A 690 -13.80 30.70 3.32
C ASP A 690 -15.04 31.23 4.05
N ALA A 691 -15.44 30.58 5.14
CA ALA A 691 -16.55 31.00 5.99
C ALA A 691 -16.20 32.21 6.88
N VAL A 692 -14.91 32.50 7.09
CA VAL A 692 -14.48 33.63 7.93
C VAL A 692 -14.86 34.96 7.24
N ALA A 693 -15.68 35.75 7.94
CA ALA A 693 -16.26 36.98 7.41
C ALA A 693 -15.25 38.14 7.36
N GLU A 694 -14.39 38.25 8.36
CA GLU A 694 -13.36 39.28 8.40
C GLU A 694 -12.27 39.02 7.37
N THR A 695 -11.87 40.07 6.67
CA THR A 695 -10.91 39.97 5.58
C THR A 695 -9.76 40.95 5.74
N VAL A 696 -8.59 40.58 5.23
CA VAL A 696 -7.44 41.48 5.15
C VAL A 696 -6.73 41.30 3.81
N THR A 697 -6.39 42.41 3.15
CA THR A 697 -5.65 42.36 1.89
C THR A 697 -4.18 42.02 2.14
N VAL A 698 -3.64 41.06 1.39
CA VAL A 698 -2.27 40.56 1.57
C VAL A 698 -1.50 40.52 0.24
N THR A 699 -0.19 40.78 0.31
CA THR A 699 0.72 40.79 -0.86
C THR A 699 1.97 39.94 -0.65
N THR A 700 2.39 39.72 0.59
CA THR A 700 3.57 38.92 0.95
C THR A 700 3.18 37.64 1.71
N SER A 701 4.08 36.66 1.75
CA SER A 701 3.90 35.42 2.54
C SER A 701 3.67 35.67 4.03
N ASN A 702 4.43 36.58 4.65
CA ASN A 702 4.22 36.92 6.06
C ASN A 702 2.88 37.63 6.30
N GLN A 703 2.41 38.47 5.37
CA GLN A 703 1.06 39.06 5.47
C GLN A 703 -0.02 37.97 5.38
N LEU A 704 0.17 36.98 4.50
CA LEU A 704 -0.71 35.84 4.36
C LEU A 704 -0.77 34.98 5.64
N TYR A 705 0.39 34.56 6.16
CA TYR A 705 0.49 33.83 7.42
C TYR A 705 -0.16 34.61 8.56
N LEU A 706 0.22 35.88 8.75
CA LEU A 706 -0.23 36.67 9.89
C LEU A 706 -1.74 36.99 9.79
N ALA A 707 -2.31 37.10 8.60
CA ALA A 707 -3.75 37.20 8.41
C ALA A 707 -4.48 35.99 8.99
N VAL A 708 -4.05 34.78 8.61
CA VAL A 708 -4.66 33.52 9.05
C VAL A 708 -4.40 33.26 10.54
N ALA A 709 -3.18 33.52 11.02
CA ALA A 709 -2.84 33.41 12.44
C ALA A 709 -3.65 34.36 13.34
N ASN A 710 -4.16 35.47 12.77
CA ASN A 710 -5.06 36.39 13.44
C ASN A 710 -6.55 36.10 13.16
N GLY A 711 -6.89 34.89 12.70
CA GLY A 711 -8.26 34.46 12.45
C GLY A 711 -8.99 35.24 11.36
N LYS A 712 -8.26 35.86 10.43
CA LYS A 712 -8.83 36.64 9.31
C LYS A 712 -8.67 35.89 8.00
N ARG A 713 -9.67 35.98 7.13
CA ARG A 713 -9.58 35.45 5.77
C ARG A 713 -8.66 36.33 4.92
N PRO A 714 -7.54 35.80 4.42
CA PRO A 714 -6.66 36.57 3.56
C PRO A 714 -7.34 36.84 2.21
N VAL A 715 -7.16 38.04 1.67
CA VAL A 715 -7.56 38.41 0.31
C VAL A 715 -6.30 38.79 -0.46
N PRO A 716 -5.64 37.82 -1.11
CA PRO A 716 -4.41 38.08 -1.83
C PRO A 716 -4.61 39.01 -3.01
N VAL A 717 -3.66 39.93 -3.22
CA VAL A 717 -3.63 40.78 -4.41
C VAL A 717 -3.20 39.95 -5.62
N VAL A 718 -3.91 40.12 -6.74
CA VAL A 718 -3.60 39.41 -8.00
C VAL A 718 -2.17 39.67 -8.45
N GLY A 719 -1.43 38.62 -8.77
CA GLY A 719 -0.02 38.62 -9.17
C GLY A 719 0.98 38.74 -8.02
N SER A 720 0.52 38.70 -6.76
CA SER A 720 1.38 38.76 -5.58
C SER A 720 1.89 37.37 -5.16
N VAL A 721 2.97 37.33 -4.37
CA VAL A 721 3.49 36.08 -3.78
C VAL A 721 2.45 35.44 -2.86
N ALA A 722 1.69 36.26 -2.13
CA ALA A 722 0.60 35.76 -1.30
C ALA A 722 -0.48 35.02 -2.10
N GLU A 723 -0.81 35.47 -3.33
CA GLU A 723 -1.81 34.79 -4.17
C GLU A 723 -1.32 33.40 -4.59
N ASP A 724 -0.09 33.33 -5.09
CA ASP A 724 0.47 32.07 -5.59
C ASP A 724 0.65 31.04 -4.46
N ILE A 725 1.22 31.44 -3.32
CA ILE A 725 1.35 30.56 -2.15
C ILE A 725 -0.03 30.15 -1.65
N TYR A 726 -0.97 31.08 -1.46
CA TYR A 726 -2.31 30.75 -0.97
C TYR A 726 -3.00 29.73 -1.87
N ASN A 727 -2.92 29.88 -3.19
CA ASN A 727 -3.50 28.92 -4.13
C ASN A 727 -2.84 27.54 -4.03
N ARG A 728 -1.51 27.47 -3.89
CA ARG A 728 -0.77 26.20 -3.71
C ARG A 728 -1.18 25.50 -2.43
N VAL A 729 -1.20 26.21 -1.30
CA VAL A 729 -1.59 25.65 0.00
C VAL A 729 -3.00 25.07 -0.07
N ARG A 730 -3.94 25.78 -0.70
CA ARG A 730 -5.31 25.30 -0.85
C ARG A 730 -5.44 24.07 -1.75
N ILE A 731 -4.59 23.92 -2.76
CA ILE A 731 -4.54 22.71 -3.59
C ILE A 731 -4.01 21.53 -2.76
N ILE A 732 -2.94 21.76 -1.99
CA ILE A 732 -2.35 20.74 -1.10
C ILE A 732 -3.39 20.28 -0.09
N LEU A 733 -4.02 21.20 0.64
CA LEU A 733 -5.02 20.91 1.67
C LEU A 733 -6.22 20.12 1.15
N ARG A 734 -6.73 20.46 -0.05
CA ARG A 734 -7.79 19.66 -0.68
C ARG A 734 -7.34 18.26 -1.05
N LYS A 735 -6.05 18.06 -1.37
CA LYS A 735 -5.52 16.75 -1.73
C LYS A 735 -5.31 15.86 -0.50
N ILE A 736 -4.84 16.42 0.60
CA ILE A 736 -4.43 15.64 1.78
C ILE A 736 -5.56 15.44 2.80
N ASN A 737 -6.60 16.27 2.77
CA ASN A 737 -7.73 16.23 3.71
C ASN A 737 -9.08 16.06 3.01
N SER A 738 -10.08 15.55 3.74
CA SER A 738 -11.47 15.41 3.32
C SER A 738 -12.43 16.29 4.14
N ASP A 739 -13.70 16.40 3.73
CA ASP A 739 -14.73 17.13 4.51
C ASP A 739 -15.13 16.39 5.79
N ASP A 740 -14.98 15.07 5.82
CA ASP A 740 -15.33 14.21 6.96
C ASP A 740 -14.16 14.05 7.96
N SER A 741 -12.97 14.58 7.64
CA SER A 741 -11.80 14.52 8.51
C SER A 741 -12.00 15.33 9.80
N SER A 742 -11.69 14.72 10.93
CA SER A 742 -11.53 15.33 12.25
C SER A 742 -10.39 16.36 12.27
N ASP A 743 -10.34 17.19 13.31
CA ASP A 743 -9.24 18.15 13.49
C ASP A 743 -7.89 17.44 13.69
N LEU A 744 -7.88 16.27 14.37
CA LEU A 744 -6.69 15.43 14.52
C LEU A 744 -6.17 14.96 13.16
N GLU A 745 -7.01 14.31 12.35
CA GLU A 745 -6.62 13.81 11.03
C GLU A 745 -6.11 14.92 10.11
N LYS A 746 -6.77 16.09 10.11
CA LYS A 746 -6.33 17.25 9.31
C LYS A 746 -4.93 17.70 9.69
N VAL A 747 -4.67 17.82 10.99
CA VAL A 747 -3.39 18.30 11.51
C VAL A 747 -2.29 17.27 11.26
N THR A 748 -2.58 15.98 11.41
CA THR A 748 -1.64 14.89 11.07
C THR A 748 -1.26 14.93 9.59
N ALA A 749 -2.24 15.00 8.69
CA ALA A 749 -1.95 15.08 7.26
C ALA A 749 -1.11 16.31 6.89
N ILE A 750 -1.36 17.47 7.53
CA ILE A 750 -0.55 18.69 7.37
C ILE A 750 0.89 18.47 7.86
N TYR A 751 1.05 17.87 9.05
CA TYR A 751 2.34 17.56 9.64
C TYR A 751 3.15 16.62 8.75
N ASP A 752 2.53 15.56 8.24
CA ASP A 752 3.12 14.60 7.30
C ASP A 752 3.52 15.27 6.00
N TRP A 753 2.65 16.13 5.44
CA TRP A 753 2.95 16.83 4.20
C TRP A 753 4.18 17.73 4.34
N LEU A 754 4.26 18.51 5.43
CA LEU A 754 5.43 19.36 5.67
C LEU A 754 6.70 18.53 5.85
N SER A 755 6.63 17.45 6.62
CA SER A 755 7.77 16.59 6.92
C SER A 755 8.30 15.84 5.69
N ALA A 756 7.38 15.35 4.84
CA ALA A 756 7.73 14.55 3.67
C ALA A 756 8.07 15.36 2.41
N ASN A 757 7.76 16.67 2.38
CA ASN A 757 7.94 17.51 1.18
C ASN A 757 8.88 18.71 1.41
N VAL A 758 9.42 18.87 2.62
CA VAL A 758 10.29 20.00 2.97
C VAL A 758 11.54 19.50 3.69
N ILE A 759 12.68 19.64 3.02
CA ILE A 759 14.00 19.32 3.57
C ILE A 759 14.43 20.42 4.54
N TYR A 760 15.02 20.03 5.68
CA TYR A 760 15.53 21.02 6.63
C TYR A 760 16.86 21.63 6.14
N ASP A 761 16.94 22.96 6.12
CA ASP A 761 18.14 23.69 5.68
C ASP A 761 19.21 23.76 6.78
N TYR A 762 19.86 22.61 7.03
CA TYR A 762 20.96 22.52 8.01
C TYR A 762 22.13 23.45 7.69
N ALA A 763 22.33 23.77 6.42
CA ALA A 763 23.48 24.54 5.98
C ALA A 763 23.31 26.02 6.33
N ILE A 764 22.14 26.62 6.10
CA ILE A 764 21.89 28.00 6.52
C ILE A 764 21.77 28.13 8.05
N ALA A 765 21.24 27.11 8.72
CA ALA A 765 21.17 27.06 10.18
C ALA A 765 22.57 27.08 10.82
N ALA A 766 23.58 26.53 10.14
CA ALA A 766 24.96 26.50 10.61
C ALA A 766 25.82 27.71 10.17
N ASP A 767 25.52 28.34 9.03
CA ASP A 767 26.40 29.36 8.40
C ASP A 767 26.29 30.76 9.04
N ASP A 768 25.29 31.00 9.91
CA ASP A 768 24.98 32.29 10.56
C ASP A 768 25.17 33.49 9.62
N PRO A 769 24.41 33.55 8.50
CA PRO A 769 24.64 34.53 7.45
C PRO A 769 24.44 35.97 7.95
N GLU A 770 25.16 36.92 7.35
CA GLU A 770 25.07 38.34 7.74
C GLU A 770 23.67 38.93 7.53
N ASP A 771 22.76 38.30 6.77
CA ASP A 771 21.35 38.68 6.65
C ASP A 771 20.45 37.44 6.40
N PRO A 772 20.11 36.68 7.45
CA PRO A 772 19.35 35.42 7.33
C PRO A 772 17.96 35.66 6.72
N ASN A 773 17.36 36.81 7.01
CA ASN A 773 16.04 37.21 6.55
C ASN A 773 15.97 37.51 5.05
N SER A 774 17.09 37.46 4.31
CA SER A 774 17.10 37.57 2.84
C SER A 774 16.88 36.24 2.13
N TYR A 775 16.89 35.11 2.86
CA TYR A 775 16.79 33.76 2.32
C TYR A 775 15.37 33.20 2.45
N ASN A 776 14.93 32.49 1.41
CA ASN A 776 13.61 31.88 1.33
C ASN A 776 13.36 30.88 2.47
N SER A 777 14.39 30.22 2.99
CA SER A 777 14.30 29.18 4.03
C SER A 777 13.61 29.64 5.32
N PHE A 778 13.58 30.95 5.61
CA PHE A 778 12.92 31.53 6.80
C PHE A 778 11.45 31.96 6.56
N TYR A 779 10.92 31.70 5.36
CA TYR A 779 9.59 32.14 4.92
C TYR A 779 8.82 30.99 4.25
N LEU A 780 7.54 31.24 3.94
CA LEU A 780 6.69 30.29 3.23
C LEU A 780 7.21 29.98 1.81
N GLU A 781 8.00 30.87 1.21
CA GLU A 781 8.67 30.67 -0.06
C GLU A 781 9.61 29.45 -0.01
N GLY A 782 10.40 29.29 1.06
CA GLY A 782 11.27 28.11 1.21
C GLY A 782 10.48 26.81 1.25
N VAL A 783 9.33 26.82 1.95
CA VAL A 783 8.43 25.66 2.06
C VAL A 783 7.75 25.36 0.72
N PHE A 784 7.07 26.32 0.11
CA PHE A 784 6.15 26.04 -1.01
C PHE A 784 6.77 26.24 -2.41
N TYR A 785 7.94 26.87 -2.53
CA TYR A 785 8.68 27.00 -3.80
C TYR A 785 9.90 26.11 -3.86
N ASP A 786 10.71 26.14 -2.81
CA ASP A 786 12.03 25.50 -2.82
C ASP A 786 11.98 24.07 -2.27
N GLY A 787 10.97 23.73 -1.44
CA GLY A 787 10.93 22.47 -0.70
C GLY A 787 12.03 22.36 0.35
N VAL A 788 12.56 23.51 0.81
CA VAL A 788 13.71 23.61 1.70
C VAL A 788 13.50 24.79 2.66
N ALA A 789 13.47 24.53 3.96
CA ALA A 789 13.20 25.56 4.96
C ALA A 789 13.88 25.28 6.31
N VAL A 790 13.96 26.30 7.16
CA VAL A 790 14.30 26.15 8.58
C VAL A 790 13.04 26.26 9.45
N CYS A 791 13.22 26.16 10.77
CA CYS A 791 12.16 26.19 11.78
C CYS A 791 11.18 27.36 11.59
N ASP A 792 11.68 28.53 11.19
CA ASP A 792 10.85 29.71 10.98
C ASP A 792 9.88 29.59 9.79
N GLY A 793 10.33 28.97 8.68
CA GLY A 793 9.48 28.75 7.51
C GLY A 793 8.44 27.66 7.76
N LEU A 794 8.88 26.53 8.34
CA LEU A 794 8.03 25.37 8.66
C LEU A 794 6.92 25.72 9.65
N SER A 795 7.26 26.39 10.76
CA SER A 795 6.28 26.74 11.79
C SER A 795 5.23 27.74 11.30
N LYS A 796 5.56 28.64 10.36
CA LYS A 796 4.58 29.53 9.71
C LYS A 796 3.68 28.76 8.74
N ALA A 797 4.24 27.82 7.99
CA ALA A 797 3.47 27.00 7.06
C ALA A 797 2.44 26.13 7.79
N PHE A 798 2.82 25.54 8.93
CA PHE A 798 1.91 24.77 9.76
C PHE A 798 0.71 25.58 10.25
N VAL A 799 0.94 26.78 10.82
CA VAL A 799 -0.14 27.68 11.24
C VAL A 799 -1.02 28.11 10.07
N LEU A 800 -0.42 28.44 8.93
CA LEU A 800 -1.17 28.81 7.73
C LEU A 800 -2.08 27.65 7.26
N MET A 801 -1.54 26.44 7.21
CA MET A 801 -2.27 25.25 6.76
C MET A 801 -3.40 24.90 7.74
N CYS A 802 -3.11 24.84 9.05
CA CYS A 802 -4.12 24.58 10.09
C CYS A 802 -5.23 25.62 10.08
N GLY A 803 -4.87 26.91 10.02
CA GLY A 803 -5.85 27.98 10.01
C GLY A 803 -6.71 28.00 8.74
N ILE A 804 -6.19 27.58 7.59
CA ILE A 804 -7.01 27.41 6.38
C ILE A 804 -8.06 26.29 6.56
N GLU A 805 -7.69 25.22 7.26
CA GLU A 805 -8.54 24.09 7.66
C GLU A 805 -9.44 24.37 8.88
N GLY A 806 -9.43 25.60 9.41
CA GLY A 806 -10.25 25.95 10.57
C GLY A 806 -9.79 25.29 11.87
N VAL A 807 -8.51 24.93 11.97
CA VAL A 807 -7.89 24.43 13.20
C VAL A 807 -6.99 25.52 13.77
N SER A 808 -7.18 25.84 15.05
CA SER A 808 -6.37 26.87 15.72
C SER A 808 -4.97 26.35 15.96
N ALA A 809 -3.97 27.09 15.50
CA ALA A 809 -2.57 26.83 15.79
C ALA A 809 -1.83 28.16 15.92
N TYR A 810 -0.79 28.18 16.74
CA TYR A 810 0.10 29.33 16.82
C TYR A 810 1.56 28.89 16.85
N ARG A 811 2.40 29.78 16.34
CA ARG A 811 3.84 29.64 16.35
C ARG A 811 4.40 30.00 17.74
N ILE A 812 5.37 29.23 18.19
CA ILE A 812 6.10 29.41 19.44
C ILE A 812 7.57 29.65 19.11
N CYS A 813 8.17 30.65 19.73
CA CYS A 813 9.62 30.89 19.71
C CYS A 813 10.26 30.37 20.99
N GLY A 814 11.52 29.96 20.89
CA GLY A 814 12.32 29.61 22.05
C GLY A 814 13.72 29.17 21.67
N THR A 815 14.26 28.23 22.45
CA THR A 815 15.52 27.56 22.16
C THR A 815 15.41 26.07 22.39
N GLU A 816 16.22 25.29 21.68
CA GLU A 816 16.50 23.92 22.09
C GLU A 816 17.22 23.93 23.45
N ARG A 817 16.78 23.08 24.36
CA ARG A 817 17.11 23.16 25.79
C ARG A 817 18.58 22.91 26.10
N ILE A 818 19.24 22.01 25.37
CA ILE A 818 20.60 21.54 25.67
C ILE A 818 21.66 22.45 25.04
N SER A 819 21.53 22.72 23.74
CA SER A 819 22.44 23.53 22.92
C SER A 819 22.19 25.03 23.06
N GLY A 820 20.97 25.44 23.41
CA GLY A 820 20.56 26.84 23.50
C GLY A 820 20.41 27.53 22.13
N VAL A 821 20.38 26.77 21.03
CA VAL A 821 20.17 27.31 19.68
C VAL A 821 18.72 27.78 19.54
N GLY A 822 18.54 28.95 18.92
CA GLY A 822 17.22 29.52 18.66
C GLY A 822 16.36 28.58 17.81
N HIS A 823 15.10 28.39 18.22
CA HIS A 823 14.18 27.44 17.61
C HIS A 823 12.76 28.00 17.53
N ALA A 824 11.97 27.46 16.60
CA ALA A 824 10.56 27.81 16.44
C ALA A 824 9.74 26.56 16.10
N TRP A 825 8.61 26.40 16.79
CA TRP A 825 7.70 25.26 16.63
C TRP A 825 6.26 25.75 16.77
N ASN A 826 5.29 24.85 16.94
CA ASN A 826 3.89 25.21 17.05
C ASN A 826 3.21 24.63 18.27
N ALA A 827 2.10 25.22 18.65
CA ALA A 827 1.05 24.49 19.34
C ALA A 827 -0.25 24.54 18.52
N VAL A 828 -1.04 23.49 18.62
CA VAL A 828 -2.26 23.28 17.85
C VAL A 828 -3.36 22.75 18.74
N LEU A 829 -4.58 23.24 18.50
CA LEU A 829 -5.77 22.91 19.27
C LEU A 829 -6.37 21.61 18.77
N ILE A 830 -6.27 20.56 19.58
CA ILE A 830 -6.95 19.27 19.39
C ILE A 830 -7.87 19.06 20.60
N ASP A 831 -9.14 18.72 20.36
CA ASP A 831 -10.09 18.39 21.42
C ASP A 831 -10.24 19.44 22.55
N GLY A 832 -10.12 20.72 22.20
CA GLY A 832 -10.26 21.83 23.14
C GLY A 832 -9.01 22.09 23.99
N LYS A 833 -7.87 21.49 23.64
CA LYS A 833 -6.59 21.70 24.32
C LYS A 833 -5.47 21.93 23.31
N TYR A 834 -4.54 22.82 23.64
CA TYR A 834 -3.38 23.07 22.79
C TYR A 834 -2.25 22.11 23.14
N TYR A 835 -1.75 21.41 22.13
CA TYR A 835 -0.61 20.50 22.24
C TYR A 835 0.56 21.02 21.40
N VAL A 836 1.78 20.69 21.80
CA VAL A 836 2.99 21.07 21.03
C VAL A 836 3.08 20.19 19.78
N ALA A 837 3.32 20.81 18.63
CA ALA A 837 3.62 20.15 17.37
C ALA A 837 4.84 20.82 16.74
N ASP A 838 5.99 20.14 16.70
CA ASP A 838 7.21 20.67 16.10
C ASP A 838 7.46 20.09 14.70
N THR A 839 6.95 20.77 13.68
CA THR A 839 7.18 20.44 12.26
C THR A 839 8.63 20.61 11.80
N THR A 840 9.53 21.07 12.66
CA THR A 840 10.96 21.15 12.34
C THR A 840 11.67 19.85 12.68
N TRP A 841 11.41 19.32 13.87
CA TRP A 841 11.97 18.05 14.32
C TRP A 841 11.12 16.85 13.92
N SER A 842 10.05 17.10 13.17
CA SER A 842 9.30 16.10 12.45
C SER A 842 10.09 15.42 11.34
N ASN A 843 11.16 16.06 10.85
CA ASN A 843 12.04 15.49 9.86
C ASN A 843 13.35 15.02 10.52
N TYR A 844 13.30 13.82 11.10
CA TYR A 844 14.37 13.25 11.89
C TYR A 844 15.57 12.88 11.00
N LYS A 845 16.75 13.41 11.35
CA LYS A 845 17.98 13.16 10.61
C LYS A 845 18.64 11.88 11.10
N LEU A 846 18.55 10.83 10.29
CA LEU A 846 19.19 9.54 10.55
C LEU A 846 20.50 9.39 9.77
N THR A 847 21.63 9.17 10.45
CA THR A 847 22.93 8.92 9.79
C THR A 847 23.31 7.44 9.83
N LEU A 848 23.46 6.82 8.67
CA LEU A 848 23.89 5.43 8.48
C LEU A 848 25.37 5.37 8.11
N SER A 849 26.20 4.92 9.03
CA SER A 849 27.63 4.71 8.76
C SER A 849 27.90 3.35 8.11
N SER A 850 28.65 3.36 7.00
CA SER A 850 29.13 2.15 6.32
C SER A 850 30.62 2.25 6.00
N GLU A 851 31.27 1.12 5.66
CA GLU A 851 32.67 1.12 5.19
C GLU A 851 32.87 1.94 3.91
N SER A 852 31.81 2.17 3.12
CA SER A 852 31.77 3.01 1.92
C SER A 852 31.53 4.50 2.19
N GLY A 853 31.26 4.90 3.44
CA GLY A 853 30.92 6.27 3.84
C GLY A 853 29.58 6.36 4.57
N ASP A 854 29.31 7.54 5.15
CA ASP A 854 28.03 7.84 5.82
C ASP A 854 26.97 8.23 4.78
N THR A 855 25.75 7.70 4.94
CA THR A 855 24.55 8.15 4.23
C THR A 855 23.59 8.77 5.22
N VAL A 856 23.05 9.95 4.92
CA VAL A 856 22.10 10.64 5.79
C VAL A 856 20.71 10.55 5.17
N TYR A 857 19.74 10.12 5.96
CA TYR A 857 18.31 10.10 5.64
C TYR A 857 17.57 11.12 6.48
N GLU A 858 16.47 11.60 5.91
CA GLU A 858 15.48 12.45 6.54
C GLU A 858 14.15 11.66 6.51
N ILE A 859 13.60 11.36 7.69
CA ILE A 859 12.41 10.51 7.91
C ILE A 859 11.39 11.22 8.80
N VAL A 860 10.10 10.98 8.57
CA VAL A 860 9.04 11.56 9.41
C VAL A 860 9.11 10.98 10.83
N SER A 861 9.01 11.85 11.84
CA SER A 861 8.91 11.51 13.25
C SER A 861 7.79 12.28 13.96
N TYR A 862 6.99 11.55 14.72
CA TYR A 862 5.90 11.99 15.56
C TYR A 862 6.31 12.19 17.02
N GLY A 863 7.56 11.89 17.40
CA GLY A 863 8.05 12.11 18.77
C GLY A 863 8.04 13.56 19.27
N ASN A 864 7.71 14.55 18.41
CA ASN A 864 7.43 15.93 18.81
C ASN A 864 6.05 16.42 18.29
N PHE A 865 5.14 15.49 18.01
CA PHE A 865 3.82 15.76 17.47
C PHE A 865 2.74 15.55 18.55
N LEU A 866 1.96 16.60 18.82
CA LEU A 866 0.86 16.61 19.77
C LEU A 866 1.23 16.21 21.21
N ILE A 867 2.45 16.53 21.63
CA ILE A 867 2.96 16.26 22.99
C ILE A 867 2.51 17.33 24.00
N SER A 868 2.50 16.97 25.29
CA SER A 868 2.14 17.89 26.37
C SER A 868 3.24 18.94 26.62
N SER A 869 2.92 20.01 27.36
CA SER A 869 3.92 21.00 27.76
C SER A 869 5.02 20.41 28.67
N ASP A 870 4.67 19.41 29.48
CA ASP A 870 5.60 18.75 30.40
C ASP A 870 6.62 17.91 29.65
N GLU A 871 6.17 17.22 28.60
CA GLU A 871 7.05 16.46 27.71
C GLU A 871 7.92 17.38 26.86
N ALA A 872 7.31 18.39 26.23
CA ALA A 872 8.04 19.38 25.43
C ALA A 872 9.14 20.08 26.24
N ALA A 873 8.93 20.31 27.55
CA ALA A 873 9.91 20.95 28.43
C ALA A 873 11.24 20.17 28.58
N ASN A 874 11.31 18.92 28.14
CA ASN A 874 12.54 18.12 28.11
C ASN A 874 13.52 18.59 27.02
N SER A 875 13.00 19.08 25.89
CA SER A 875 13.77 19.45 24.70
C SER A 875 13.57 20.92 24.25
N HIS A 876 12.44 21.53 24.61
CA HIS A 876 12.05 22.89 24.26
C HIS A 876 12.10 23.84 25.46
N LEU A 877 12.72 25.01 25.27
CA LEU A 877 12.64 26.13 26.20
C LEU A 877 11.84 27.27 25.56
N THR A 878 10.58 27.40 25.95
CA THR A 878 9.62 28.39 25.40
C THR A 878 9.93 29.82 25.82
N TYR A 879 9.83 30.77 24.87
CA TYR A 879 9.86 32.21 25.14
C TYR A 879 8.45 32.78 24.97
N GLY A 880 7.87 33.24 26.08
CA GLY A 880 6.52 33.73 26.17
C GLY A 880 5.59 32.81 26.93
N GLU A 881 4.41 33.33 27.22
CA GLU A 881 3.31 32.56 27.78
C GLU A 881 2.40 32.05 26.67
N TYR A 882 2.07 30.77 26.76
CA TYR A 882 1.19 30.04 25.86
C TYR A 882 0.39 29.05 26.71
N ASP A 883 -0.90 28.94 26.43
CA ASP A 883 -1.77 27.97 27.08
C ASP A 883 -1.58 26.62 26.37
N ILE A 884 -0.79 25.74 26.95
CA ILE A 884 -0.48 24.41 26.40
C ILE A 884 -0.85 23.40 27.48
N ALA A 885 -1.48 22.30 27.07
CA ALA A 885 -1.90 21.25 27.97
C ALA A 885 -0.70 20.67 28.74
N GLY A 886 -0.74 20.79 30.07
CA GLY A 886 0.16 20.05 30.97
C GLY A 886 -0.36 18.64 31.28
N GLY A 887 0.47 17.81 31.92
CA GLY A 887 0.15 16.43 32.25
C GLY A 887 0.99 15.40 31.49
N ALA A 888 0.68 14.12 31.69
CA ALA A 888 1.31 13.01 30.96
C ALA A 888 1.10 13.17 29.44
N ASP A 889 2.02 12.58 28.67
CA ASP A 889 1.90 12.48 27.21
C ASP A 889 0.51 11.93 26.86
N PRO A 890 -0.30 12.65 26.06
CA PRO A 890 -1.61 12.17 25.63
C PRO A 890 -1.53 10.98 24.66
N GLY A 891 -0.34 10.59 24.17
CA GLY A 891 -0.15 9.47 23.25
C GLY A 891 -0.61 9.75 21.82
N TYR A 892 -1.02 10.99 21.51
CA TYR A 892 -1.51 11.38 20.18
C TYR A 892 -0.47 11.13 19.09
N ALA A 893 0.83 11.20 19.39
CA ALA A 893 1.91 10.92 18.46
C ALA A 893 1.84 9.51 17.85
N TYR A 894 1.21 8.55 18.55
CA TYR A 894 1.18 7.16 18.12
C TYR A 894 -0.21 6.58 17.92
N SER A 895 -1.27 7.35 18.19
CA SER A 895 -2.67 6.93 18.06
C SER A 895 -3.21 6.92 16.62
N PHE A 896 -2.34 6.98 15.60
CA PHE A 896 -2.75 7.06 14.21
C PHE A 896 -3.03 5.67 13.65
N GLU A 897 -4.29 5.44 13.26
CA GLU A 897 -4.73 4.21 12.64
C GLU A 897 -4.04 4.03 11.27
N ILE A 898 -3.11 3.08 11.21
CA ILE A 898 -2.40 2.72 9.97
C ILE A 898 -3.22 1.71 9.15
N ALA A 899 -4.11 0.98 9.81
CA ALA A 899 -5.12 0.10 9.21
C ALA A 899 -6.25 -0.15 10.20
N PRO A 900 -7.43 -0.63 9.76
CA PRO A 900 -8.55 -0.94 10.65
C PRO A 900 -8.12 -1.71 11.91
N GLY A 901 -8.18 -1.04 13.07
CA GLY A 901 -7.86 -1.61 14.38
C GLY A 901 -6.38 -1.68 14.76
N TYR A 902 -5.46 -1.08 14.00
CA TYR A 902 -4.02 -1.04 14.30
C TYR A 902 -3.47 0.38 14.17
N ASP A 903 -2.69 0.83 15.15
CA ASP A 903 -2.04 2.14 15.13
C ASP A 903 -0.51 2.02 15.12
N THR A 904 0.19 3.12 15.35
CA THR A 904 1.67 3.11 15.38
C THR A 904 2.25 2.75 16.75
N MET A 905 1.40 2.45 17.74
CA MET A 905 1.74 2.02 19.09
C MET A 905 1.55 0.50 19.22
N VAL A 906 2.63 -0.26 19.13
CA VAL A 906 2.61 -1.72 19.25
C VAL A 906 2.33 -2.16 20.69
N ASP A 907 1.16 -2.73 20.93
CA ASP A 907 0.75 -3.23 22.26
C ASP A 907 0.56 -4.75 22.33
N SER A 908 0.70 -5.45 21.19
CA SER A 908 0.48 -6.89 21.11
C SER A 908 1.30 -7.58 20.01
N ASP A 909 1.44 -8.92 20.09
CA ASP A 909 2.07 -9.70 19.03
C ASP A 909 1.28 -9.59 17.72
N ALA A 910 -0.06 -9.56 17.82
CA ALA A 910 -0.95 -9.54 16.67
C ALA A 910 -0.81 -8.24 15.86
N GLU A 911 -0.73 -7.11 16.56
CA GLU A 911 -0.46 -5.82 15.95
C GLU A 911 0.91 -5.78 15.29
N LEU A 912 1.96 -6.20 16.00
CA LEU A 912 3.30 -6.24 15.42
C LEU A 912 3.36 -7.09 14.15
N ILE A 913 2.70 -8.25 14.15
CA ILE A 913 2.60 -9.13 12.98
C ILE A 913 1.91 -8.41 11.82
N TYR A 914 0.77 -7.77 12.07
CA TYR A 914 0.01 -7.06 11.04
C TYR A 914 0.84 -5.93 10.42
N ILE A 915 1.41 -5.06 11.25
CA ILE A 915 2.23 -3.93 10.80
C ILE A 915 3.38 -4.43 9.92
N VAL A 916 4.08 -5.46 10.38
CA VAL A 916 5.29 -5.94 9.70
C VAL A 916 4.97 -6.72 8.43
N ASN A 917 4.01 -7.65 8.49
CA ASN A 917 3.77 -8.61 7.41
C ASN A 917 2.71 -8.16 6.42
N GLU A 918 1.65 -7.49 6.86
CA GLU A 918 0.53 -7.14 6.00
C GLU A 918 0.63 -5.69 5.54
N TYR A 919 0.85 -4.76 6.48
CA TYR A 919 0.94 -3.34 6.16
C TYR A 919 2.24 -3.02 5.41
N LEU A 920 3.41 -3.18 6.07
CA LEU A 920 4.68 -2.73 5.50
C LEU A 920 5.06 -3.50 4.24
N THR A 921 4.88 -4.83 4.17
CA THR A 921 5.24 -5.59 2.94
C THR A 921 4.40 -5.18 1.73
N GLY A 922 3.17 -4.71 1.95
CA GLY A 922 2.28 -4.23 0.89
C GLY A 922 2.80 -2.98 0.18
N PHE A 923 3.61 -2.16 0.86
CA PHE A 923 4.20 -0.97 0.27
C PHE A 923 5.58 -1.22 -0.38
N VAL A 924 6.30 -2.29 -0.02
CA VAL A 924 7.67 -2.55 -0.51
C VAL A 924 7.67 -3.11 -1.94
N SER A 925 8.11 -2.28 -2.89
CA SER A 925 8.39 -2.67 -4.28
C SER A 925 9.87 -3.08 -4.50
N GLU A 926 10.22 -3.66 -5.67
CA GLU A 926 11.59 -4.19 -5.95
C GLU A 926 12.74 -3.16 -5.81
N ASP A 927 12.45 -1.85 -5.68
CA ASP A 927 13.46 -0.77 -5.64
C ASP A 927 13.27 0.26 -4.50
N THR A 928 12.44 0.00 -3.48
CA THR A 928 12.11 1.01 -2.43
C THR A 928 12.23 0.48 -1.01
N ASP A 929 13.07 1.15 -0.23
CA ASP A 929 13.16 1.04 1.23
C ASP A 929 12.02 1.85 1.87
N ILE A 930 11.33 1.31 2.88
CA ILE A 930 10.27 2.02 3.61
C ILE A 930 10.67 2.18 5.05
N TRP A 931 10.39 3.37 5.58
CA TRP A 931 10.66 3.76 6.95
C TRP A 931 9.35 4.04 7.67
N ILE A 932 9.21 3.46 8.86
CA ILE A 932 8.12 3.75 9.80
C ILE A 932 8.70 3.96 11.20
N GLU A 933 8.11 4.89 11.93
CA GLU A 933 8.33 5.05 13.37
C GLU A 933 7.27 4.25 14.11
N LEU A 934 7.69 3.41 15.06
CA LEU A 934 6.77 2.66 15.90
C LEU A 934 7.08 2.96 17.36
N ALA A 935 6.05 3.27 18.14
CA ALA A 935 6.12 3.16 19.58
C ALA A 935 5.74 1.75 20.00
N VAL A 936 6.16 1.35 21.19
CA VAL A 936 5.81 0.05 21.76
C VAL A 936 5.39 0.25 23.19
N ASP A 937 4.26 -0.33 23.55
CA ASP A 937 3.71 -0.23 24.89
C ASP A 937 4.64 -0.84 25.94
N ASP A 938 4.84 -0.10 27.03
CA ASP A 938 5.73 -0.50 28.11
C ASP A 938 5.20 -1.73 28.84
N ASP A 939 3.88 -1.90 29.00
CA ASP A 939 3.30 -3.07 29.66
C ASP A 939 3.41 -4.31 28.76
N TYR A 940 3.18 -4.17 27.46
CA TYR A 940 3.44 -5.22 26.47
C TYR A 940 4.92 -5.66 26.47
N LEU A 941 5.84 -4.69 26.44
CA LEU A 941 7.27 -4.97 26.58
C LEU A 941 7.54 -5.70 27.89
N ASN A 942 7.02 -5.20 29.01
CA ASN A 942 7.21 -5.77 30.34
C ASN A 942 6.67 -7.21 30.46
N GLU A 943 5.54 -7.52 29.82
CA GLU A 943 4.99 -8.88 29.73
C GLU A 943 5.95 -9.81 28.98
N LYS A 944 6.47 -9.36 27.83
CA LYS A 944 7.47 -10.10 27.05
C LYS A 944 8.82 -10.24 27.77
N TYR A 945 9.17 -9.25 28.60
CA TYR A 945 10.34 -9.28 29.47
C TYR A 945 10.20 -10.26 30.63
N ALA A 946 8.99 -10.47 31.16
CA ALA A 946 8.76 -11.30 32.34
C ALA A 946 9.10 -12.79 32.12
N GLU A 947 9.17 -13.25 30.87
CA GLU A 947 9.35 -14.68 30.59
C GLU A 947 10.80 -15.22 30.69
N ARG A 948 11.89 -14.43 30.72
CA ARG A 948 13.27 -15.01 30.61
C ARG A 948 14.42 -14.33 31.37
N GLU A 949 15.46 -15.15 31.60
CA GLU A 949 16.59 -14.98 32.53
C GLU A 949 17.47 -13.71 32.37
N GLU A 950 18.04 -13.30 33.52
CA GLU A 950 18.98 -12.19 33.74
C GLU A 950 20.05 -12.02 32.64
N GLY A 951 19.96 -10.90 31.91
CA GLY A 951 21.06 -10.37 31.10
C GLY A 951 20.63 -9.42 29.98
N GLU A 952 20.55 -8.12 30.29
CA GLU A 952 20.78 -6.97 29.40
C GLU A 952 20.19 -7.04 27.96
N LEU A 953 18.90 -7.29 27.78
CA LEU A 953 18.23 -7.00 26.51
C LEU A 953 17.47 -5.67 26.63
N THR A 954 17.80 -4.72 25.78
CA THR A 954 17.08 -3.43 25.67
C THR A 954 15.75 -3.63 24.92
N GLY A 955 14.78 -2.70 25.02
CA GLY A 955 13.45 -2.84 24.37
C GLY A 955 13.61 -3.05 22.87
N TYR A 956 14.58 -2.32 22.32
CA TYR A 956 15.11 -2.48 20.98
C TYR A 956 15.51 -3.93 20.62
N ASP A 957 16.21 -4.65 21.49
CA ASP A 957 16.66 -6.03 21.20
C ASP A 957 15.49 -7.02 21.18
N VAL A 958 14.45 -6.77 21.97
CA VAL A 958 13.22 -7.58 22.01
C VAL A 958 12.42 -7.37 20.72
N ILE A 959 12.15 -6.11 20.39
CA ILE A 959 11.40 -5.74 19.18
C ILE A 959 12.12 -6.26 17.93
N ARG A 960 13.45 -6.13 17.88
CA ARG A 960 14.27 -6.70 16.80
C ARG A 960 14.02 -8.19 16.59
N ARG A 961 13.92 -8.96 17.67
CA ARG A 961 13.74 -10.42 17.59
C ARG A 961 12.32 -10.78 17.19
N LEU A 962 11.33 -10.05 17.69
CA LEU A 962 9.92 -10.29 17.37
C LEU A 962 9.65 -10.00 15.90
N ILE A 963 10.01 -8.81 15.41
CA ILE A 963 9.85 -8.46 13.99
C ILE A 963 10.60 -9.46 13.09
N ALA A 964 11.84 -9.82 13.44
CA ALA A 964 12.63 -10.80 12.69
C ALA A 964 12.02 -12.21 12.64
N ALA A 965 11.20 -12.59 13.62
CA ALA A 965 10.53 -13.89 13.64
C ALA A 965 9.34 -13.92 12.69
N GLU A 966 8.67 -12.77 12.51
CA GLU A 966 7.44 -12.67 11.73
C GLU A 966 7.70 -12.40 10.24
N LEU A 967 8.83 -11.80 9.89
CA LEU A 967 9.21 -11.45 8.51
C LEU A 967 9.17 -12.63 7.51
N GLN A 968 8.48 -12.42 6.39
CA GLN A 968 8.44 -13.36 5.27
C GLN A 968 9.80 -13.51 4.55
N ALA A 969 10.00 -14.69 3.94
CA ALA A 969 11.22 -15.00 3.18
C ALA A 969 11.34 -14.11 1.93
N GLY A 970 12.34 -13.24 1.92
CA GLY A 970 12.63 -12.32 0.81
C GLY A 970 12.88 -10.89 1.30
N TYR A 971 12.28 -10.48 2.42
CA TYR A 971 12.48 -9.15 2.98
C TYR A 971 13.68 -9.08 3.93
N SER A 972 14.27 -7.89 4.03
CA SER A 972 15.33 -7.55 4.98
C SER A 972 14.87 -6.43 5.90
N LEU A 973 15.23 -6.55 7.18
CA LEU A 973 14.86 -5.63 8.25
C LEU A 973 16.09 -4.97 8.84
N ARG A 974 16.01 -3.66 9.03
CA ARG A 974 16.95 -2.91 9.86
C ARG A 974 16.19 -2.07 10.87
N LEU A 975 16.65 -2.10 12.12
CA LEU A 975 16.14 -1.24 13.17
C LEU A 975 17.17 -0.19 13.51
N TYR A 976 16.69 0.99 13.88
CA TYR A 976 17.50 2.11 14.30
C TYR A 976 16.88 2.73 15.54
N ASN A 977 17.70 2.94 16.57
CA ASN A 977 17.31 3.67 17.78
C ASN A 977 17.98 5.03 17.75
N GLY A 978 17.19 6.09 17.78
CA GLY A 978 17.66 7.47 17.86
C GLY A 978 16.89 8.24 18.92
N ASP A 979 17.57 8.81 19.92
CA ASP A 979 16.99 9.62 21.00
C ASP A 979 15.72 9.07 21.69
N GLY A 980 15.56 7.74 21.75
CA GLY A 980 14.41 7.08 22.36
C GLY A 980 13.32 6.65 21.37
N VAL A 981 13.48 6.97 20.09
CA VAL A 981 12.57 6.59 19.01
C VAL A 981 13.06 5.34 18.28
N LEU A 982 12.15 4.43 17.98
CA LEU A 982 12.43 3.25 17.16
C LEU A 982 11.97 3.45 15.71
N PHE A 983 12.94 3.48 14.80
CA PHE A 983 12.68 3.46 13.36
C PHE A 983 12.91 2.07 12.78
N VAL A 984 11.94 1.64 11.98
CA VAL A 984 11.93 0.36 11.28
C VAL A 984 12.12 0.60 9.79
N ASN A 985 13.13 -0.05 9.21
CA ASN A 985 13.37 -0.05 7.78
C ASN A 985 13.15 -1.44 7.19
N LEU A 986 12.25 -1.52 6.20
CA LEU A 986 11.91 -2.74 5.47
C LEU A 986 12.29 -2.61 3.99
N ALA A 987 12.99 -3.60 3.44
CA ALA A 987 13.43 -3.64 2.03
C ALA A 987 13.30 -5.07 1.45
N LYS A 988 13.07 -5.19 0.13
CA LYS A 988 12.85 -6.47 -0.58
C LYS A 988 14.11 -7.03 -1.24
#